data_AF-A0A9D0ZBH6-F1
#
_entry.id   AF-A0A9D0ZBH6-F1
#
_cell.length_a   1.000
_cell.length_b   1.000
_cell.length_c   1.000
_cell.angle_alpha   90.00
_cell.angle_beta   90.00
_cell.angle_gamma   90.00
#
_symmetry.space_group_name_H-M   'P 1'
#
loop_
_entity.id
_entity.type
_entity.pdbx_description
1 polymer ?
#
loop_
_entity_poly.entity_id
_entity_poly.type
_entity_poly.pdbx_seq_one_letter_code
_entity_poly.pdbx_strand_id
1 'polypeptide(L)'
;MLKRERRVRLAATLLVALCAQVFLPVPSFCTASAAAENALNTAPAFGAYLHHDYTGIYAFDNPVIAHNAQQAAQAAVDMNLCGDPAELQLERTASLEGETFYQFQQIHQGMRVWGHRMMVLTDAQGTVRAISGDYVPIGDLEARQADWNALAQAATDWAHGAGLLDGDGALTAEDVQRASEQVVYAGGSAPRLACLVDGSVLGSGAAPDILLDAETGGLLDVIDNQLSTAEMTLDTYPWRAEFPCEENGEYLLRDEARCFEIYDAQGYLVVPLITTEDDDPLIEKQDYVKKNLLDALLDRGPAGLTYSEGLIDEPVSLHDPEDADAYARNVYASAALAYDYFHEVLGWDGFNGARANIKIVYNSKGVPNGNTVSTDNVNMYPGEKAGILVYLDNAGREYAANPNTGVHEYAHGVERTISGIVSDGDDEGGGIREAFSDAFAELAEAYATGRDPDWTNAVRSCYPSGADTLFHYADYADGTDGHASSTIVTYSLYRLWWEWRDSMPVAECMEKMSHLLFRALFLLPSDAGFFDLAYAMRTSGRIMERNGDLSLKQYDQLCESLQSVGLLKQESTCIIEVTDRDGVPVENALVTLVTGKDADAPVLEDNDLNGGMSLITLRTSGAGLCHIRLFDDGASYRIAVHADGYEPYSGWVDTIVEQTDSADVQFLVNRVQLWPEGGEPGEIPTAEFDDGLLWAQLERLAEQYGMVDSGEERFASDPAQSSIPAERLCGLLGADLYDYDGDGQNELLVMRLDTPPAQAQGSETTHCVISVYEWNANMAAVELAGELTFDLPMTNGFANAAIHFARGESSEGAALYAEYLYDFNSRGFGTLRIAYDGTLHVTGGVECDEFYAWCSCHRALSNEALQNLLSPQLALDGGGWEQWGLYDWEEESADPSQDDLDAYSACYAGLLAEIHLENPESFSMWINPARPTVGEYIPEQAEAFQQRVEALSRYEHEHAAAPFDQRYRPTDGTLLALCGVSRFVDSAGIALNCYDAGDALSSYR
;
A
#
# COMPACT_ATOMS: atom_id res chain seq x y z
N MET A 1 -22.83 -45.02 41.32
CA MET A 1 -22.24 -43.67 41.46
C MET A 1 -20.75 -43.81 41.64
N LEU A 2 -19.99 -43.09 40.82
CA LEU A 2 -18.53 -42.99 40.79
C LEU A 2 -17.77 -44.28 40.43
N LYS A 3 -16.96 -44.22 39.37
CA LYS A 3 -15.56 -43.78 39.54
C LYS A 3 -14.87 -43.56 38.18
N ARG A 4 -14.64 -42.28 37.89
CA ARG A 4 -13.44 -41.77 37.20
C ARG A 4 -12.21 -42.46 37.81
N GLU A 5 -11.39 -43.12 36.98
CA GLU A 5 -9.96 -43.45 37.18
C GLU A 5 -9.58 -44.60 36.21
N ARG A 6 -9.40 -44.33 34.91
CA ARG A 6 -8.75 -45.31 33.98
C ARG A 6 -8.25 -44.78 32.62
N ARG A 7 -8.08 -43.47 32.42
CA ARG A 7 -7.59 -42.90 31.14
C ARG A 7 -6.33 -42.03 31.25
N VAL A 8 -5.41 -42.35 32.18
CA VAL A 8 -4.12 -41.63 32.34
C VAL A 8 -2.90 -42.57 32.34
N ARG A 9 -2.96 -43.76 31.72
CA ARG A 9 -1.80 -44.69 31.66
C ARG A 9 -1.50 -45.32 30.31
N LEU A 10 -2.03 -44.79 29.20
CA LEU A 10 -1.71 -45.31 27.86
C LEU A 10 -1.01 -44.31 26.91
N ALA A 11 -0.67 -43.11 27.39
CA ALA A 11 -0.03 -42.06 26.58
C ALA A 11 1.50 -41.95 26.78
N ALA A 12 2.14 -42.86 27.52
CA ALA A 12 3.55 -42.72 27.92
C ALA A 12 4.47 -43.87 27.43
N THR A 13 4.08 -44.66 26.43
CA THR A 13 4.90 -45.83 26.00
C THR A 13 5.09 -45.96 24.49
N LEU A 14 4.59 -45.01 23.70
CA LEU A 14 4.75 -45.03 22.23
C LEU A 14 5.72 -43.96 21.69
N LEU A 15 6.42 -43.23 22.56
CA LEU A 15 7.32 -42.13 22.17
C LEU A 15 8.82 -42.46 22.25
N VAL A 16 9.23 -43.74 22.32
CA VAL A 16 10.66 -44.13 22.49
C VAL A 16 11.17 -45.07 21.38
N ALA A 17 10.39 -45.33 20.32
CA ALA A 17 10.78 -46.31 19.29
C ALA A 17 11.16 -45.73 17.91
N LEU A 18 11.32 -44.42 17.75
CA LEU A 18 11.57 -43.80 16.44
C LEU A 18 12.81 -42.90 16.38
N CYS A 19 13.77 -43.10 17.29
CA CYS A 19 15.10 -42.49 17.23
C CYS A 19 16.19 -43.54 17.42
N ALA A 20 16.56 -44.27 16.35
CA ALA A 20 17.89 -44.88 16.19
C ALA A 20 17.99 -45.66 14.86
N GLN A 21 18.59 -45.06 13.83
CA GLN A 21 19.68 -45.68 13.04
C GLN A 21 20.21 -44.69 11.99
N VAL A 22 21.51 -44.36 12.08
CA VAL A 22 22.28 -43.46 11.23
C VAL A 22 23.48 -44.24 10.63
N PHE A 23 23.96 -43.81 9.44
CA PHE A 23 25.26 -44.03 8.76
C PHE A 23 25.44 -45.33 7.91
N LEU A 24 25.91 -45.42 6.64
CA LEU A 24 26.65 -44.64 5.57
C LEU A 24 26.64 -45.51 4.25
N PRO A 25 27.32 -45.24 3.08
CA PRO A 25 27.76 -44.03 2.34
C PRO A 25 27.36 -44.02 0.80
N VAL A 26 27.68 -42.93 0.07
CA VAL A 26 27.40 -42.60 -1.37
C VAL A 26 28.15 -43.48 -2.41
N PRO A 27 27.69 -43.63 -3.68
CA PRO A 27 28.17 -42.74 -4.78
C PRO A 27 27.14 -42.38 -5.88
N SER A 28 27.38 -41.23 -6.52
CA SER A 28 26.63 -40.56 -7.60
C SER A 28 26.32 -41.38 -8.86
N PHE A 29 25.16 -41.15 -9.48
CA PHE A 29 25.00 -40.95 -10.93
C PHE A 29 23.68 -40.22 -11.23
N CYS A 30 23.76 -39.19 -12.07
CA CYS A 30 22.68 -38.30 -12.52
C CYS A 30 21.60 -39.03 -13.33
N THR A 31 20.33 -38.70 -13.08
CA THR A 31 19.27 -38.64 -14.08
C THR A 31 18.38 -37.45 -13.74
N ALA A 32 18.31 -36.46 -14.63
CA ALA A 32 17.42 -35.31 -14.54
C ALA A 32 15.96 -35.77 -14.49
N SER A 33 15.18 -35.24 -13.54
CA SER A 33 13.71 -35.26 -13.62
C SER A 33 13.24 -33.83 -13.83
N ALA A 34 12.67 -33.58 -15.01
CA ALA A 34 11.88 -32.39 -15.31
C ALA A 34 10.62 -32.42 -14.43
N ALA A 35 10.65 -31.62 -13.37
CA ALA A 35 9.52 -31.30 -12.49
C ALA A 35 9.93 -30.06 -11.68
N ALA A 36 10.00 -28.91 -12.34
CA ALA A 36 10.15 -27.59 -11.72
C ALA A 36 9.86 -26.53 -12.79
N GLU A 37 8.59 -26.19 -13.00
CA GLU A 37 8.15 -24.98 -13.72
C GLU A 37 6.67 -24.78 -13.35
N ASN A 38 6.46 -24.10 -12.23
CA ASN A 38 5.24 -23.41 -11.75
C ASN A 38 5.37 -23.17 -10.23
N ALA A 39 6.46 -22.51 -9.84
CA ALA A 39 6.54 -21.84 -8.55
C ALA A 39 6.13 -20.37 -8.77
N LEU A 40 5.30 -19.83 -7.88
CA LEU A 40 4.97 -18.40 -7.82
C LEU A 40 6.23 -17.56 -8.02
N ASN A 41 6.12 -16.49 -8.79
CA ASN A 41 7.20 -15.57 -9.09
C ASN A 41 7.73 -14.92 -7.79
N THR A 42 8.88 -15.40 -7.28
CA THR A 42 9.54 -14.93 -6.05
C THR A 42 10.52 -13.77 -6.32
N ALA A 43 10.23 -12.87 -7.26
CA ALA A 43 11.12 -11.75 -7.56
C ALA A 43 11.20 -10.79 -6.33
N PRO A 44 12.42 -10.40 -5.88
CA PRO A 44 12.57 -9.48 -4.75
C PRO A 44 12.01 -8.10 -5.09
N ALA A 45 11.22 -7.53 -4.18
CA ALA A 45 10.85 -6.11 -4.25
C ALA A 45 12.05 -5.27 -3.90
N PHE A 46 12.15 -4.16 -4.59
CA PHE A 46 13.06 -3.06 -4.31
C PHE A 46 12.22 -1.78 -4.22
N GLY A 47 12.12 -1.13 -3.07
CA GLY A 47 11.58 0.25 -3.01
C GLY A 47 12.71 1.25 -3.29
N ALA A 48 12.55 2.23 -4.19
CA ALA A 48 13.36 3.45 -4.08
C ALA A 48 12.52 4.54 -3.41
N TYR A 49 13.16 5.54 -2.84
CA TYR A 49 12.54 6.78 -2.42
C TYR A 49 13.58 7.88 -2.60
N LEU A 50 13.26 8.92 -3.35
CA LEU A 50 14.17 10.04 -3.60
C LEU A 50 13.45 11.36 -3.39
N HIS A 51 13.89 12.18 -2.43
CA HIS A 51 13.63 13.63 -2.33
C HIS A 51 12.25 14.13 -2.84
N HIS A 52 11.15 13.91 -2.10
CA HIS A 52 9.78 14.34 -2.49
C HIS A 52 9.25 13.75 -3.83
N ASP A 53 10.03 12.87 -4.45
CA ASP A 53 9.71 12.15 -5.68
C ASP A 53 9.32 10.72 -5.30
N TYR A 54 8.01 10.49 -5.18
CA TYR A 54 7.38 9.20 -4.86
C TYR A 54 7.68 8.13 -5.93
N THR A 55 8.91 7.63 -5.92
CA THR A 55 9.46 6.71 -6.92
C THR A 55 9.19 5.28 -6.50
N GLY A 56 8.17 4.66 -7.11
CA GLY A 56 7.53 3.40 -6.69
C GLY A 56 8.38 2.16 -6.35
N ILE A 57 7.70 1.08 -5.95
CA ILE A 57 8.29 -0.22 -5.62
C ILE A 57 8.58 -0.99 -6.92
N TYR A 58 9.85 -1.22 -7.20
CA TYR A 58 10.40 -1.98 -8.32
C TYR A 58 10.38 -3.49 -8.06
N ALA A 59 10.19 -4.26 -9.12
CA ALA A 59 10.56 -5.67 -9.17
C ALA A 59 11.68 -5.79 -10.19
N PHE A 60 12.83 -6.29 -9.77
CA PHE A 60 13.92 -6.62 -10.70
C PHE A 60 13.95 -8.14 -10.92
N ASP A 61 14.13 -8.54 -12.18
CA ASP A 61 14.44 -9.93 -12.53
C ASP A 61 15.83 -10.35 -12.01
N ASN A 62 16.70 -9.38 -11.68
CA ASN A 62 18.03 -9.58 -11.11
C ASN A 62 18.19 -8.88 -9.75
N PRO A 63 18.23 -9.61 -8.62
CA PRO A 63 18.45 -9.01 -7.30
C PRO A 63 19.83 -8.35 -7.21
N VAL A 64 19.85 -7.09 -6.77
CA VAL A 64 21.10 -6.43 -6.34
C VAL A 64 21.46 -6.93 -4.95
N ILE A 65 22.72 -7.33 -4.77
CA ILE A 65 23.21 -7.92 -3.53
C ILE A 65 24.25 -7.00 -2.87
N ALA A 66 23.98 -6.62 -1.63
CA ALA A 66 24.89 -5.89 -0.77
C ALA A 66 25.03 -6.60 0.59
N HIS A 67 26.22 -7.16 0.87
CA HIS A 67 26.54 -7.78 2.15
C HIS A 67 27.33 -6.85 3.09
N ASN A 68 27.66 -5.65 2.65
CA ASN A 68 28.41 -4.66 3.42
C ASN A 68 28.17 -3.24 2.89
N ALA A 69 28.60 -2.24 3.66
CA ALA A 69 28.40 -0.84 3.34
C ALA A 69 29.00 -0.39 1.99
N GLN A 70 30.16 -0.93 1.57
CA GLN A 70 30.73 -0.59 0.27
C GLN A 70 29.85 -1.10 -0.88
N GLN A 71 29.32 -2.31 -0.75
CA GLN A 71 28.39 -2.86 -1.73
C GLN A 71 27.03 -2.16 -1.70
N ALA A 72 26.57 -1.72 -0.53
CA ALA A 72 25.34 -0.94 -0.41
C ALA A 72 25.47 0.46 -1.05
N ALA A 73 26.58 1.16 -0.82
CA ALA A 73 26.86 2.43 -1.52
C ALA A 73 26.96 2.23 -3.04
N GLN A 74 27.59 1.14 -3.49
CA GLN A 74 27.63 0.78 -4.91
C GLN A 74 26.23 0.48 -5.45
N ALA A 75 25.37 -0.20 -4.70
CA ALA A 75 24.00 -0.47 -5.10
C ALA A 75 23.20 0.82 -5.36
N ALA A 76 23.39 1.85 -4.53
CA ALA A 76 22.78 3.17 -4.76
C ALA A 76 23.23 3.79 -6.09
N VAL A 77 24.50 3.64 -6.47
CA VAL A 77 25.04 4.12 -7.76
C VAL A 77 24.58 3.27 -8.94
N ASP A 78 24.57 1.95 -8.80
CA ASP A 78 24.09 1.02 -9.84
C ASP A 78 22.62 1.30 -10.19
N MET A 79 21.87 1.81 -9.21
CA MET A 79 20.48 2.24 -9.35
C MET A 79 20.32 3.72 -9.72
N ASN A 80 21.42 4.42 -10.01
CA ASN A 80 21.46 5.82 -10.44
C ASN A 80 20.84 6.81 -9.42
N LEU A 81 20.86 6.43 -8.14
CA LEU A 81 20.37 7.25 -7.02
C LEU A 81 21.49 8.11 -6.41
N CYS A 82 22.74 7.87 -6.81
CA CYS A 82 23.93 8.62 -6.43
C CYS A 82 24.94 8.60 -7.58
N GLY A 83 25.70 9.69 -7.77
CA GLY A 83 26.67 9.81 -8.85
C GLY A 83 27.97 9.03 -8.65
N ASP A 84 28.46 8.92 -7.40
CA ASP A 84 29.71 8.24 -7.06
C ASP A 84 29.59 7.64 -5.65
N PRO A 85 29.88 6.33 -5.42
CA PRO A 85 29.83 5.76 -4.08
C PRO A 85 30.80 6.41 -3.10
N ALA A 86 31.84 7.12 -3.57
CA ALA A 86 32.75 7.89 -2.73
C ALA A 86 32.10 9.13 -2.08
N GLU A 87 30.95 9.57 -2.59
CA GLU A 87 30.14 10.64 -2.00
C GLU A 87 29.23 10.13 -0.88
N LEU A 88 29.23 8.82 -0.60
CA LEU A 88 28.44 8.20 0.47
C LEU A 88 29.35 7.73 1.60
N GLN A 89 29.32 8.45 2.72
CA GLN A 89 30.02 8.06 3.93
C GLN A 89 29.07 7.27 4.83
N LEU A 90 29.42 6.02 5.18
CA LEU A 90 28.63 5.24 6.14
C LEU A 90 28.55 5.99 7.48
N GLU A 91 27.33 6.37 7.85
CA GLU A 91 27.02 6.98 9.14
C GLU A 91 26.69 5.88 10.15
N ARG A 92 25.85 4.92 9.75
CA ARG A 92 25.39 3.85 10.65
C ARG A 92 25.00 2.56 9.94
N THR A 93 25.04 1.47 10.71
CA THR A 93 24.39 0.21 10.38
C THR A 93 23.44 -0.21 11.50
N ALA A 94 22.23 -0.60 11.15
CA ALA A 94 21.22 -1.14 12.08
C ALA A 94 20.70 -2.50 11.59
N SER A 95 20.02 -3.25 12.46
CA SER A 95 19.42 -4.54 12.08
C SER A 95 18.07 -4.75 12.76
N LEU A 96 17.14 -5.37 12.04
CA LEU A 96 15.82 -5.77 12.53
C LEU A 96 15.45 -7.11 11.91
N GLU A 97 15.15 -8.13 12.71
CA GLU A 97 14.70 -9.47 12.25
C GLU A 97 15.53 -10.11 11.10
N GLY A 98 16.84 -9.84 11.05
CA GLY A 98 17.75 -10.36 10.02
C GLY A 98 17.91 -9.45 8.80
N GLU A 99 17.20 -8.34 8.74
CA GLU A 99 17.47 -7.24 7.81
C GLU A 99 18.62 -6.37 8.32
N THR A 100 19.26 -5.65 7.40
CA THR A 100 20.33 -4.69 7.69
C THR A 100 20.06 -3.37 6.99
N PHE A 101 20.09 -2.28 7.75
CA PHE A 101 19.95 -0.92 7.26
C PHE A 101 21.34 -0.29 7.20
N TYR A 102 21.76 0.18 6.03
CA TYR A 102 22.98 0.96 5.85
C TYR A 102 22.59 2.41 5.60
N GLN A 103 22.88 3.30 6.54
CA GLN A 103 22.62 4.72 6.41
C GLN A 103 23.92 5.46 6.12
N PHE A 104 23.89 6.29 5.09
CA PHE A 104 25.01 7.04 4.56
C PHE A 104 24.71 8.53 4.63
N GLN A 105 25.68 9.29 5.12
CA GLN A 105 25.71 10.74 4.99
C GLN A 105 26.31 11.09 3.63
N GLN A 106 25.65 11.97 2.86
CA GLN A 106 26.24 12.49 1.63
C GLN A 106 27.41 13.42 1.97
N ILE A 107 28.53 13.27 1.26
CA ILE A 107 29.73 14.10 1.38
C ILE A 107 30.16 14.64 0.01
N HIS A 108 30.63 15.88 -0.01
CA HIS A 108 31.24 16.51 -1.17
C HIS A 108 32.63 17.04 -0.81
N GLN A 109 33.68 16.51 -1.45
CA GLN A 109 35.08 16.86 -1.15
C GLN A 109 35.45 16.73 0.35
N GLY A 110 34.81 15.81 1.07
CA GLY A 110 35.02 15.58 2.50
C GLY A 110 34.23 16.49 3.44
N MET A 111 33.37 17.38 2.91
CA MET A 111 32.41 18.16 3.68
C MET A 111 31.05 17.47 3.65
N ARG A 112 30.33 17.46 4.76
CA ARG A 112 28.96 16.98 4.82
C ARG A 112 28.05 17.82 3.94
N VAL A 113 27.19 17.18 3.16
CA VAL A 113 26.04 17.87 2.54
C VAL A 113 24.91 17.87 3.56
N TRP A 114 24.64 19.04 4.13
CA TRP A 114 23.73 19.22 5.26
C TRP A 114 22.31 18.79 4.90
N GLY A 115 21.69 17.96 5.75
CA GLY A 115 20.35 17.42 5.54
C GLY A 115 20.30 16.17 4.65
N HIS A 116 21.33 15.93 3.82
CA HIS A 116 21.23 14.92 2.75
C HIS A 116 21.84 13.56 3.13
N ARG A 117 21.02 12.50 3.11
CA ARG A 117 21.35 11.13 3.47
C ARG A 117 20.83 10.12 2.43
N MET A 118 21.43 8.93 2.44
CA MET A 118 20.97 7.76 1.70
C MET A 118 20.86 6.56 2.64
N MET A 119 19.85 5.73 2.46
CA MET A 119 19.62 4.50 3.21
C MET A 119 19.50 3.33 2.25
N VAL A 120 20.12 2.20 2.57
CA VAL A 120 20.00 0.95 1.83
C VAL A 120 19.59 -0.16 2.80
N LEU A 121 18.42 -0.75 2.58
CA LEU A 121 17.90 -1.88 3.34
C LEU A 121 18.18 -3.18 2.60
N THR A 122 18.74 -4.16 3.30
CA THR A 122 18.98 -5.51 2.77
C THR A 122 18.37 -6.58 3.64
N ASP A 123 17.93 -7.69 3.05
CA ASP A 123 17.52 -8.88 3.81
C ASP A 123 18.71 -9.69 4.37
N ALA A 124 18.41 -10.81 5.03
CA ALA A 124 19.41 -11.71 5.61
C ALA A 124 20.35 -12.36 4.58
N GLN A 125 19.98 -12.38 3.29
CA GLN A 125 20.81 -12.85 2.18
C GLN A 125 21.58 -11.71 1.53
N GLY A 126 21.47 -10.48 2.02
CA GLY A 126 22.08 -9.29 1.44
C GLY A 126 21.34 -8.78 0.20
N THR A 127 20.16 -9.30 -0.12
CA THR A 127 19.36 -8.75 -1.23
C THR A 127 18.86 -7.38 -0.85
N VAL A 128 19.12 -6.38 -1.69
CA VAL A 128 18.62 -5.02 -1.48
C VAL A 128 17.09 -5.02 -1.63
N ARG A 129 16.39 -4.58 -0.58
CA ARG A 129 14.92 -4.54 -0.48
C ARG A 129 14.35 -3.13 -0.57
N ALA A 130 15.11 -2.14 -0.14
CA ALA A 130 14.79 -0.75 -0.40
C ALA A 130 16.06 0.12 -0.42
N ILE A 131 16.01 1.22 -1.14
CA ILE A 131 16.89 2.37 -0.98
C ILE A 131 16.02 3.60 -0.79
N SER A 132 16.41 4.48 0.10
CA SER A 132 15.78 5.78 0.28
C SER A 132 16.87 6.85 0.35
N GLY A 133 16.55 8.10 0.05
CA GLY A 133 17.38 9.22 0.42
C GLY A 133 17.03 10.47 -0.35
N ASP A 134 17.86 11.48 -0.21
CA ASP A 134 17.63 12.81 -0.77
C ASP A 134 18.94 13.33 -1.38
N TYR A 135 19.74 12.44 -1.97
CA TYR A 135 21.00 12.79 -2.62
C TYR A 135 20.82 13.93 -3.64
N VAL A 136 21.63 14.98 -3.51
CA VAL A 136 21.63 16.12 -4.42
C VAL A 136 22.97 16.23 -5.17
N PRO A 137 22.99 16.28 -6.51
CA PRO A 137 24.20 16.54 -7.26
C PRO A 137 24.77 17.94 -6.96
N ILE A 138 25.99 18.01 -6.41
CA ILE A 138 26.61 19.27 -5.99
C ILE A 138 27.35 20.00 -7.14
N GLY A 139 27.83 19.24 -8.15
CA GLY A 139 28.57 19.78 -9.29
C GLY A 139 29.97 20.31 -8.92
N ASP A 140 30.40 21.38 -9.59
CA ASP A 140 31.77 21.93 -9.51
C ASP A 140 32.02 22.85 -8.30
N LEU A 141 31.25 22.74 -7.20
CA LEU A 141 31.46 23.55 -6.01
C LEU A 141 32.83 23.25 -5.40
N GLU A 142 33.74 24.22 -5.37
CA GLU A 142 35.06 24.04 -4.76
C GLU A 142 35.03 24.32 -3.26
N ALA A 143 35.59 23.40 -2.46
CA ALA A 143 35.83 23.61 -1.04
C ALA A 143 36.75 24.83 -0.81
N ARG A 144 36.30 25.77 0.01
CA ARG A 144 37.07 26.97 0.43
C ARG A 144 36.92 27.16 1.93
N GLN A 145 37.94 27.70 2.59
CA GLN A 145 37.81 28.02 4.01
C GLN A 145 36.85 29.19 4.23
N ALA A 146 36.00 29.06 5.25
CA ALA A 146 35.12 30.12 5.70
C ALA A 146 35.89 31.31 6.33
N ASP A 147 35.34 32.52 6.20
CA ASP A 147 35.82 33.69 6.95
C ASP A 147 35.21 33.69 8.37
N TRP A 148 35.90 33.01 9.29
CA TRP A 148 35.46 32.86 10.68
C TRP A 148 35.26 34.19 11.42
N ASN A 149 35.90 35.29 11.00
CA ASN A 149 35.63 36.60 11.61
C ASN A 149 34.29 37.18 11.17
N ALA A 150 33.96 37.03 9.88
CA ALA A 150 32.68 37.46 9.35
C ALA A 150 31.53 36.62 9.92
N LEU A 151 31.72 35.30 10.01
CA LEU A 151 30.75 34.38 10.62
C LEU A 151 30.52 34.67 12.10
N ALA A 152 31.57 34.91 12.88
CA ALA A 152 31.42 35.26 14.29
C ALA A 152 30.65 36.56 14.49
N GLN A 153 30.84 37.56 13.60
CA GLN A 153 30.05 38.78 13.62
C GLN A 153 28.58 38.52 13.25
N ALA A 154 28.32 37.70 12.21
CA ALA A 154 26.96 37.37 11.80
C ALA A 154 26.19 36.59 12.88
N ALA A 155 26.84 35.59 13.49
CA ALA A 155 26.28 34.84 14.61
C ALA A 155 26.01 35.74 15.83
N THR A 156 26.92 36.68 16.12
CA THR A 156 26.73 37.70 17.17
C THR A 156 25.51 38.58 16.86
N ASP A 157 25.40 39.10 15.63
CA ASP A 157 24.30 39.97 15.23
C ASP A 157 22.94 39.25 15.30
N TRP A 158 22.89 37.99 14.88
CA TRP A 158 21.70 37.15 14.99
C TRP A 158 21.33 36.87 16.45
N ALA A 159 22.29 36.45 17.27
CA ALA A 159 22.07 36.15 18.69
C ALA A 159 21.60 37.38 19.48
N HIS A 160 22.11 38.59 19.16
CA HIS A 160 21.57 39.85 19.69
C HIS A 160 20.13 40.11 19.23
N GLY A 161 19.83 39.86 17.95
CA GLY A 161 18.49 39.99 17.38
C GLY A 161 17.48 39.05 18.04
N ALA A 162 17.90 37.83 18.36
CA ALA A 162 17.14 36.82 19.09
C ALA A 162 17.09 37.06 20.61
N GLY A 163 17.90 38.00 21.13
CA GLY A 163 17.99 38.30 22.55
C GLY A 163 18.66 37.20 23.38
N LEU A 164 19.56 36.42 22.77
CA LEU A 164 20.36 35.37 23.39
C LEU A 164 21.69 35.90 23.97
N LEU A 165 22.16 37.05 23.49
CA LEU A 165 23.31 37.77 24.02
C LEU A 165 22.89 39.15 24.55
N ASP A 166 23.46 39.54 25.70
CA ASP A 166 23.22 40.83 26.34
C ASP A 166 24.38 41.83 26.10
N GLY A 167 24.04 43.11 25.91
CA GLY A 167 24.99 44.23 25.99
C GLY A 167 26.07 44.27 24.90
N ASP A 168 27.34 44.39 25.31
CA ASP A 168 28.52 44.42 24.42
C ASP A 168 29.09 43.01 24.13
N GLY A 169 28.35 41.94 24.45
CA GLY A 169 28.79 40.55 24.21
C GLY A 169 29.04 40.29 22.71
N ALA A 170 30.17 39.66 22.38
CA ALA A 170 30.51 39.31 21.01
C ALA A 170 31.24 37.97 20.97
N LEU A 171 30.88 37.13 20.01
CA LEU A 171 31.51 35.84 19.78
C LEU A 171 32.87 36.04 19.11
N THR A 172 33.85 35.24 19.51
CA THR A 172 35.16 35.27 18.86
C THR A 172 35.21 34.27 17.71
N ALA A 173 36.04 34.56 16.71
CA ALA A 173 36.26 33.64 15.60
C ALA A 173 36.79 32.27 16.06
N GLU A 174 37.58 32.22 17.14
CA GLU A 174 38.09 30.96 17.70
C GLU A 174 36.99 30.12 18.37
N ASP A 175 36.03 30.76 19.04
CA ASP A 175 34.93 30.05 19.72
C ASP A 175 33.95 29.49 18.70
N VAL A 176 33.53 30.31 17.72
CA VAL A 176 32.67 29.86 16.62
C VAL A 176 33.36 28.77 15.81
N GLN A 177 34.62 28.95 15.41
CA GLN A 177 35.34 27.92 14.66
C GLN A 177 35.45 26.58 15.42
N ARG A 178 35.57 26.60 16.75
CA ARG A 178 35.66 25.36 17.54
C ARG A 178 34.32 24.64 17.63
N ALA A 179 33.23 25.38 17.71
CA ALA A 179 31.88 24.87 17.91
C ALA A 179 31.05 24.95 16.62
N SER A 180 31.68 24.87 15.45
CA SER A 180 30.98 24.95 14.18
C SER A 180 31.56 24.00 13.17
N GLU A 181 30.70 23.50 12.30
CA GLU A 181 31.06 22.62 11.20
C GLU A 181 30.83 23.33 9.88
N GLN A 182 31.83 23.27 9.00
CA GLN A 182 31.67 23.74 7.63
C GLN A 182 31.01 22.64 6.77
N VAL A 183 29.88 22.98 6.15
CA VAL A 183 29.01 22.05 5.41
C VAL A 183 28.68 22.60 4.02
N VAL A 184 28.14 21.74 3.15
CA VAL A 184 27.48 22.14 1.90
C VAL A 184 25.98 22.23 2.15
N TYR A 185 25.38 23.36 1.82
CA TYR A 185 23.92 23.56 1.91
C TYR A 185 23.31 23.55 0.51
N ALA A 186 22.29 22.71 0.30
CA ALA A 186 21.62 22.54 -0.99
C ALA A 186 20.11 22.84 -0.98
N GLY A 187 19.55 23.41 0.10
CA GLY A 187 18.12 23.76 0.19
C GLY A 187 17.64 24.97 -0.64
N GLY A 188 18.41 25.45 -1.62
CA GLY A 188 18.05 26.59 -2.49
C GLY A 188 18.43 26.35 -3.95
N SER A 189 18.19 27.31 -4.85
CA SER A 189 18.40 27.16 -6.31
C SER A 189 19.85 26.89 -6.77
N ALA A 190 20.81 26.86 -5.85
CA ALA A 190 22.20 26.43 -6.10
C ALA A 190 22.89 25.99 -4.79
N PRO A 191 23.60 24.84 -4.80
CA PRO A 191 24.45 24.40 -3.69
C PRO A 191 25.51 25.44 -3.34
N ARG A 192 25.77 25.63 -2.05
CA ARG A 192 26.74 26.62 -1.55
C ARG A 192 27.42 26.14 -0.28
N LEU A 193 28.52 26.79 0.08
CA LEU A 193 29.19 26.55 1.36
C LEU A 193 28.43 27.26 2.48
N ALA A 194 28.22 26.55 3.57
CA ALA A 194 27.59 27.04 4.77
C ALA A 194 28.38 26.63 6.02
N CYS A 195 28.03 27.22 7.14
CA CYS A 195 28.58 26.93 8.45
C CYS A 195 27.43 26.64 9.40
N LEU A 196 27.38 25.42 9.92
CA LEU A 196 26.50 25.05 11.02
C LEU A 196 27.16 25.52 12.32
N VAL A 197 26.53 26.47 13.00
CA VAL A 197 27.00 27.05 14.25
C VAL A 197 26.19 26.46 15.39
N ASP A 198 26.87 25.82 16.33
CA ASP A 198 26.29 25.18 17.51
C ASP A 198 25.66 26.23 18.44
N GLY A 199 24.42 25.99 18.89
CA GLY A 199 23.67 26.87 19.77
C GLY A 199 24.35 27.13 21.12
N SER A 200 25.21 26.23 21.60
CA SER A 200 25.95 26.37 22.86
C SER A 200 26.87 27.59 22.89
N VAL A 201 27.31 28.10 21.74
CA VAL A 201 28.09 29.34 21.67
C VAL A 201 27.24 30.58 21.44
N LEU A 202 25.95 30.44 21.10
CA LEU A 202 25.04 31.55 20.80
C LEU A 202 24.33 32.12 22.03
N GLY A 203 24.32 31.41 23.16
CA GLY A 203 23.66 31.84 24.40
C GLY A 203 23.69 30.78 25.51
N SER A 204 22.70 30.78 26.40
CA SER A 204 22.47 29.62 27.28
C SER A 204 22.26 28.38 26.41
N GLY A 205 22.86 27.23 26.75
CA GLY A 205 22.89 25.97 25.96
C GLY A 205 21.55 25.32 25.54
N ALA A 206 20.47 26.07 25.64
CA ALA A 206 19.15 25.85 25.07
C ALA A 206 18.92 26.57 23.72
N ALA A 207 19.90 27.33 23.21
CA ALA A 207 19.76 28.04 21.95
C ALA A 207 19.75 27.06 20.75
N PRO A 208 19.01 27.36 19.67
CA PRO A 208 19.01 26.54 18.46
C PRO A 208 20.36 26.62 17.75
N ASP A 209 20.70 25.60 16.97
CA ASP A 209 21.81 25.71 16.02
C ASP A 209 21.37 26.61 14.87
N ILE A 210 22.31 27.32 14.25
CA ILE A 210 22.02 28.16 13.08
C ILE A 210 22.90 27.79 11.90
N LEU A 211 22.33 27.84 10.71
CA LEU A 211 23.06 27.64 9.47
C LEU A 211 23.33 28.98 8.80
N LEU A 212 24.61 29.33 8.62
CA LEU A 212 25.04 30.60 8.02
C LEU A 212 25.72 30.36 6.67
N ASP A 213 25.43 31.19 5.67
CA ASP A 213 26.13 31.21 4.39
C ASP A 213 27.61 31.58 4.59
N ALA A 214 28.53 30.73 4.15
CA ALA A 214 29.96 30.87 4.47
C ALA A 214 30.63 32.05 3.75
N GLU A 215 30.04 32.57 2.67
CA GLU A 215 30.57 33.72 1.93
C GLU A 215 29.95 35.04 2.38
N THR A 216 28.66 35.05 2.69
CA THR A 216 27.90 36.28 2.97
C THR A 216 27.58 36.49 4.45
N GLY A 217 27.62 35.43 5.26
CA GLY A 217 27.16 35.44 6.65
C GLY A 217 25.63 35.55 6.80
N GLY A 218 24.86 35.39 5.72
CA GLY A 218 23.40 35.39 5.78
C GLY A 218 22.87 34.15 6.50
N LEU A 219 21.81 34.31 7.29
CA LEU A 219 21.08 33.19 7.88
C LEU A 219 20.40 32.39 6.77
N LEU A 220 20.71 31.09 6.72
CA LEU A 220 20.09 30.13 5.80
C LEU A 220 18.99 29.36 6.51
N ASP A 221 19.21 28.94 7.75
CA ASP A 221 18.28 28.10 8.50
C ASP A 221 18.49 28.19 10.04
N VAL A 222 17.49 27.77 10.82
CA VAL A 222 17.53 27.66 12.29
C VAL A 222 17.06 26.26 12.68
N ILE A 223 17.83 25.57 13.52
CA ILE A 223 17.59 24.17 13.88
C ILE A 223 17.28 24.10 15.37
N ASP A 224 16.03 23.80 15.70
CA ASP A 224 15.63 23.65 17.10
C ASP A 224 16.16 22.34 17.68
N ASN A 225 16.94 22.45 18.75
CA ASN A 225 17.51 21.33 19.49
C ASN A 225 16.70 20.99 20.75
N GLN A 226 15.65 21.77 21.07
CA GLN A 226 14.73 21.47 22.15
C GLN A 226 13.54 20.67 21.61
N LEU A 227 13.29 19.51 22.22
CA LEU A 227 12.08 18.71 21.95
C LEU A 227 11.32 18.63 23.27
N SER A 228 10.06 19.04 23.22
CA SER A 228 9.31 19.43 24.41
C SER A 228 7.82 19.18 24.19
N THR A 229 7.16 18.51 25.13
CA THR A 229 5.71 18.26 25.17
C THR A 229 4.90 19.28 25.99
N ALA A 230 3.84 19.84 25.42
CA ALA A 230 2.82 20.55 26.22
C ALA A 230 1.95 19.57 27.05
N GLU A 231 1.26 20.07 28.10
CA GLU A 231 0.88 19.37 29.35
C GLU A 231 -0.06 18.13 29.36
N MET A 232 0.37 17.00 29.94
CA MET A 232 -0.28 15.68 29.77
C MET A 232 -0.61 14.87 31.06
N THR A 233 -1.83 14.31 31.28
CA THR A 233 -2.05 13.21 32.30
C THR A 233 -2.89 11.98 31.88
N LEU A 234 -2.45 10.73 32.21
CA LEU A 234 -3.27 9.54 32.59
C LEU A 234 -2.44 8.32 33.12
N ASP A 235 -3.07 7.53 34.01
CA ASP A 235 -2.59 6.43 34.89
C ASP A 235 -2.39 5.06 34.18
N THR A 236 -1.57 4.06 34.53
CA THR A 236 -0.53 3.77 35.56
C THR A 236 0.21 2.48 35.12
N TYR A 237 1.51 2.54 34.83
CA TYR A 237 2.33 1.33 34.68
C TYR A 237 2.96 0.92 36.03
N PRO A 238 2.90 -0.36 36.45
CA PRO A 238 3.59 -0.80 37.65
C PRO A 238 5.10 -0.91 37.43
N TRP A 239 5.83 -0.05 38.15
CA TRP A 239 7.26 -0.05 38.40
C TRP A 239 7.90 -1.45 38.53
N ARG A 240 8.94 -1.73 37.73
CA ARG A 240 9.81 -2.92 37.84
C ARG A 240 11.27 -2.54 37.67
N ALA A 241 11.77 -1.77 38.61
CA ALA A 241 13.06 -1.13 38.48
C ALA A 241 13.92 -1.47 39.70
N GLU A 242 14.93 -2.34 39.54
CA GLU A 242 15.89 -2.64 40.60
C GLU A 242 17.03 -1.62 40.55
N PHE A 243 17.25 -0.88 41.64
CA PHE A 243 18.46 -0.09 41.91
C PHE A 243 19.15 -0.70 43.15
N PRO A 244 20.45 -0.51 43.47
CA PRO A 244 21.53 0.29 42.84
C PRO A 244 22.92 -0.43 42.87
N CYS A 245 23.98 0.26 42.39
CA CYS A 245 25.39 -0.11 42.59
C CYS A 245 25.93 0.46 43.93
N GLU A 246 26.64 -0.35 44.75
CA GLU A 246 27.19 0.08 46.05
C GLU A 246 28.60 0.68 45.85
N GLU A 247 28.75 1.99 46.07
CA GLU A 247 30.05 2.67 46.11
C GLU A 247 30.26 3.32 47.48
N ASN A 248 31.36 2.96 48.16
CA ASN A 248 31.78 3.56 49.43
C ASN A 248 30.74 3.53 50.59
N GLY A 249 29.74 2.63 50.53
CA GLY A 249 28.70 2.49 51.56
C GLY A 249 27.48 3.40 51.35
N GLU A 250 27.39 4.07 50.20
CA GLU A 250 26.19 4.71 49.68
C GLU A 250 25.82 4.09 48.34
N TYR A 251 24.58 4.30 47.94
CA TYR A 251 23.98 3.79 46.73
C TYR A 251 23.78 4.92 45.73
N LEU A 252 24.50 4.85 44.61
CA LEU A 252 24.31 5.81 43.51
C LEU A 252 23.16 5.34 42.63
N LEU A 253 22.25 6.26 42.28
CA LEU A 253 21.17 6.02 41.32
C LEU A 253 21.74 6.01 39.90
N ARG A 254 22.37 4.88 39.60
CA ARG A 254 23.00 4.57 38.32
C ARG A 254 22.57 3.18 37.88
N ASP A 255 22.14 3.08 36.63
CA ASP A 255 21.87 1.81 35.96
C ASP A 255 22.91 1.59 34.86
N GLU A 256 23.91 0.75 35.15
CA GLU A 256 24.95 0.38 34.19
C GLU A 256 24.41 -0.46 33.02
N ALA A 257 23.29 -1.17 33.19
CA ALA A 257 22.73 -1.99 32.12
C ALA A 257 22.16 -1.12 30.99
N ARG A 258 21.50 -0.01 31.36
CA ARG A 258 20.86 0.95 30.44
C ARG A 258 21.69 2.23 30.22
N CYS A 259 22.83 2.37 30.90
CA CYS A 259 23.69 3.56 30.90
C CYS A 259 22.99 4.85 31.39
N PHE A 260 22.17 4.71 32.44
CA PHE A 260 21.45 5.83 33.04
C PHE A 260 22.11 6.34 34.31
N GLU A 261 22.11 7.66 34.48
CA GLU A 261 22.51 8.35 35.69
C GLU A 261 21.45 9.37 36.07
N ILE A 262 21.00 9.36 37.33
CA ILE A 262 19.89 10.20 37.79
C ILE A 262 20.42 11.36 38.64
N TYR A 263 19.96 12.57 38.33
CA TYR A 263 20.40 13.82 38.94
C TYR A 263 19.21 14.61 39.50
N ASP A 264 19.37 15.19 40.69
CA ASP A 264 18.40 16.12 41.30
C ASP A 264 18.85 17.55 41.05
N ALA A 265 18.02 18.34 40.35
CA ALA A 265 18.28 19.75 40.10
C ALA A 265 18.04 20.66 41.33
N GLN A 266 17.55 20.10 42.44
CA GLN A 266 17.41 20.77 43.74
C GLN A 266 16.56 22.05 43.68
N GLY A 267 15.65 22.14 42.71
CA GLY A 267 14.81 23.31 42.47
C GLY A 267 15.58 24.50 41.89
N TYR A 268 16.71 24.29 41.21
CA TYR A 268 17.36 25.29 40.36
C TYR A 268 16.81 25.23 38.93
N LEU A 269 17.05 26.29 38.15
CA LEU A 269 16.94 26.19 36.70
C LEU A 269 18.12 25.36 36.18
N VAL A 270 17.92 24.62 35.10
CA VAL A 270 18.98 23.83 34.50
C VAL A 270 19.22 24.26 33.07
N VAL A 271 20.50 24.29 32.69
CA VAL A 271 20.93 24.48 31.30
C VAL A 271 21.70 23.21 30.92
N PRO A 272 21.09 22.35 30.08
CA PRO A 272 21.79 21.24 29.45
C PRO A 272 22.91 21.81 28.58
N LEU A 273 24.14 21.32 28.77
CA LEU A 273 25.29 21.67 27.95
C LEU A 273 25.74 20.39 27.25
N ILE A 274 25.22 20.20 26.04
CA ILE A 274 25.49 19.02 25.22
C ILE A 274 26.00 19.47 23.86
N THR A 275 27.13 18.93 23.44
CA THR A 275 27.65 19.08 22.08
C THR A 275 27.61 17.74 21.35
N THR A 276 27.79 17.76 20.03
CA THR A 276 27.78 16.55 19.20
C THR A 276 28.86 15.53 19.61
N GLU A 277 30.00 15.97 20.13
CA GLU A 277 31.12 15.07 20.43
C GLU A 277 31.16 14.52 21.87
N ASP A 278 30.34 15.05 22.79
CA ASP A 278 30.43 14.76 24.22
C ASP A 278 29.89 13.38 24.61
N ASP A 279 30.72 12.59 25.30
CA ASP A 279 30.33 11.31 25.90
C ASP A 279 29.83 11.45 27.36
N ASP A 280 30.01 12.62 27.95
CA ASP A 280 29.60 12.97 29.31
C ASP A 280 29.15 14.45 29.40
N PRO A 281 27.91 14.78 28.95
CA PRO A 281 27.46 16.15 28.82
C PRO A 281 27.23 16.80 30.19
N LEU A 282 27.42 18.11 30.28
CA LEU A 282 27.36 18.84 31.55
C LEU A 282 25.95 19.40 31.79
N ILE A 283 25.60 19.56 33.06
CA ILE A 283 24.35 20.20 33.46
C ILE A 283 24.71 21.40 34.33
N GLU A 284 24.49 22.61 33.81
CA GLU A 284 24.69 23.83 34.58
C GLU A 284 23.43 24.15 35.39
N LYS A 285 23.60 24.49 36.67
CA LYS A 285 22.52 25.03 37.49
C LYS A 285 22.55 26.55 37.47
N GLN A 286 21.40 27.15 37.24
CA GLN A 286 21.22 28.59 37.26
C GLN A 286 20.16 29.00 38.29
N ASP A 287 20.35 30.18 38.88
CA ASP A 287 19.34 30.81 39.74
C ASP A 287 18.72 32.01 39.03
N TYR A 288 17.42 32.20 39.23
CA TYR A 288 16.65 33.28 38.62
C TYR A 288 16.54 34.45 39.57
N VAL A 289 17.15 35.59 39.24
CA VAL A 289 16.91 36.84 39.95
C VAL A 289 15.94 37.71 39.20
N LYS A 290 14.74 37.82 39.78
CA LYS A 290 13.70 38.75 39.34
C LYS A 290 14.24 40.18 39.46
N LYS A 291 14.46 40.87 38.33
CA LYS A 291 14.91 42.28 38.31
C LYS A 291 14.02 43.10 39.25
N ASN A 292 14.63 43.84 40.18
CA ASN A 292 13.89 44.77 41.02
C ASN A 292 13.43 45.98 40.16
N LEU A 293 12.44 46.73 40.66
CA LEU A 293 11.79 47.81 39.89
C LEU A 293 12.77 48.92 39.41
N LEU A 294 13.95 49.04 40.04
CA LEU A 294 14.95 50.05 39.73
C LEU A 294 15.87 49.61 38.58
N ASP A 295 16.22 48.32 38.52
CA ASP A 295 17.03 47.72 37.45
C ASP A 295 16.23 47.62 36.14
N ALA A 296 14.93 47.34 36.22
CA ALA A 296 14.00 47.37 35.07
C ALA A 296 13.77 48.78 34.48
N LEU A 297 14.22 49.84 35.16
CA LEU A 297 14.07 51.24 34.72
C LEU A 297 15.31 51.76 33.96
N LEU A 298 16.47 51.13 34.15
CA LEU A 298 17.75 51.50 33.54
C LEU A 298 18.12 50.62 32.34
N ASP A 299 17.49 49.45 32.24
CA ASP A 299 17.72 48.46 31.20
C ASP A 299 16.37 48.07 30.58
N ARG A 300 16.24 48.14 29.25
CA ARG A 300 14.97 47.99 28.53
C ARG A 300 14.70 46.58 27.99
N GLY A 301 15.52 45.59 28.38
CA GLY A 301 15.28 44.17 28.05
C GLY A 301 14.15 43.55 28.89
N PRO A 302 13.50 42.46 28.42
CA PRO A 302 12.49 41.71 29.18
C PRO A 302 13.03 41.08 30.48
N ALA A 303 12.14 40.47 31.27
CA ALA A 303 12.33 40.24 32.71
C ALA A 303 13.14 38.98 33.09
N GLY A 304 14.33 39.19 33.66
CA GLY A 304 15.11 38.19 34.41
C GLY A 304 16.60 38.33 34.16
N LEU A 305 17.46 38.09 35.15
CA LEU A 305 18.87 37.74 34.92
C LEU A 305 19.05 36.34 35.51
N THR A 306 19.59 35.42 34.74
CA THR A 306 20.07 34.14 35.25
C THR A 306 21.58 34.24 35.47
N TYR A 307 22.08 33.60 36.51
CA TYR A 307 23.53 33.42 36.69
C TYR A 307 23.81 31.97 37.06
N SER A 308 24.95 31.49 36.58
CA SER A 308 25.50 30.19 36.95
C SER A 308 25.75 30.11 38.45
N GLU A 309 25.20 29.07 39.09
CA GLU A 309 25.50 28.66 40.46
C GLU A 309 26.48 27.47 40.50
N GLY A 310 26.98 27.04 39.33
CA GLY A 310 27.90 25.92 39.15
C GLY A 310 27.31 24.77 38.34
N LEU A 311 27.95 23.60 38.42
CA LEU A 311 27.51 22.38 37.74
C LEU A 311 26.73 21.46 38.68
N ILE A 312 25.88 20.61 38.10
CA ILE A 312 25.33 19.40 38.70
C ILE A 312 26.15 18.25 38.12
N ASP A 313 27.10 17.75 38.91
CA ASP A 313 28.14 16.80 38.48
C ASP A 313 28.13 15.46 39.22
N GLU A 314 27.24 15.30 40.22
CA GLU A 314 27.13 14.08 41.02
C GLU A 314 25.71 13.50 40.93
N PRO A 315 25.55 12.20 40.59
CA PRO A 315 24.25 11.54 40.59
C PRO A 315 23.70 11.43 42.02
N VAL A 316 22.39 11.17 42.13
CA VAL A 316 21.72 11.03 43.42
C VAL A 316 22.33 9.86 44.20
N SER A 317 22.81 10.16 45.41
CA SER A 317 23.34 9.18 46.37
C SER A 317 22.35 8.96 47.52
N LEU A 318 22.08 7.70 47.86
CA LEU A 318 21.18 7.29 48.93
C LEU A 318 21.88 6.36 49.93
N HIS A 319 21.43 6.37 51.19
CA HIS A 319 21.89 5.40 52.19
C HIS A 319 21.19 4.04 52.07
N ASP A 320 19.93 4.04 51.63
CA ASP A 320 19.12 2.86 51.34
C ASP A 320 18.39 3.09 50.00
N PRO A 321 18.36 2.13 49.06
CA PRO A 321 17.66 2.27 47.78
C PRO A 321 16.17 2.61 47.95
N GLU A 322 15.55 2.13 49.04
CA GLU A 322 14.15 2.38 49.37
C GLU A 322 13.88 3.84 49.79
N ASP A 323 14.94 4.60 50.13
CA ASP A 323 14.83 6.02 50.50
C ASP A 323 14.59 6.93 49.29
N ALA A 324 14.68 6.41 48.06
CA ALA A 324 14.39 7.18 46.86
C ALA A 324 12.99 7.78 46.94
N ASP A 325 12.81 9.05 46.57
CA ASP A 325 11.47 9.63 46.54
C ASP A 325 10.65 9.09 45.35
N ALA A 326 9.33 9.34 45.38
CA ALA A 326 8.45 8.84 44.32
C ALA A 326 8.75 9.47 42.95
N TYR A 327 9.27 10.70 42.90
CA TYR A 327 9.59 11.37 41.65
C TYR A 327 10.82 10.73 40.99
N ALA A 328 11.89 10.51 41.75
CA ALA A 328 13.09 9.82 41.29
C ALA A 328 12.78 8.40 40.75
N ARG A 329 11.92 7.65 41.46
CA ARG A 329 11.47 6.33 40.98
C ARG A 329 10.66 6.39 39.69
N ASN A 330 9.82 7.40 39.57
CA ASN A 330 8.92 7.58 38.43
C ASN A 330 9.69 7.98 37.16
N VAL A 331 10.59 8.99 37.23
CA VAL A 331 11.40 9.42 36.07
C VAL A 331 12.25 8.28 35.52
N TYR A 332 12.81 7.45 36.41
CA TYR A 332 13.54 6.27 35.98
C TYR A 332 12.67 5.23 35.32
N ALA A 333 11.51 4.91 35.91
CA ALA A 333 10.64 3.88 35.37
C ALA A 333 10.16 4.22 33.96
N SER A 334 9.87 5.50 33.69
CA SER A 334 9.47 5.97 32.36
C SER A 334 10.62 5.84 31.35
N ALA A 335 11.84 6.29 31.70
CA ALA A 335 12.99 6.15 30.83
C ALA A 335 13.42 4.68 30.61
N ALA A 336 13.32 3.85 31.64
CA ALA A 336 13.66 2.43 31.58
C ALA A 336 12.68 1.66 30.70
N LEU A 337 11.37 1.98 30.79
CA LEU A 337 10.37 1.42 29.88
C LEU A 337 10.71 1.75 28.43
N ALA A 338 11.07 3.00 28.14
CA ALA A 338 11.44 3.41 26.80
C ALA A 338 12.64 2.61 26.29
N TYR A 339 13.73 2.55 27.06
CA TYR A 339 14.91 1.78 26.70
C TYR A 339 14.58 0.29 26.48
N ASP A 340 13.87 -0.34 27.42
CA ASP A 340 13.55 -1.77 27.32
C ASP A 340 12.67 -2.08 26.11
N TYR A 341 11.69 -1.23 25.82
CA TYR A 341 10.84 -1.37 24.64
C TYR A 341 11.67 -1.27 23.34
N PHE A 342 12.46 -0.20 23.15
CA PHE A 342 13.29 -0.04 21.95
C PHE A 342 14.34 -1.16 21.84
N HIS A 343 14.92 -1.59 22.96
CA HIS A 343 15.93 -2.64 22.96
C HIS A 343 15.35 -4.03 22.68
N GLU A 344 14.29 -4.42 23.38
CA GLU A 344 13.74 -5.78 23.31
C GLU A 344 12.85 -6.00 22.08
N VAL A 345 12.09 -4.99 21.66
CA VAL A 345 11.15 -5.09 20.52
C VAL A 345 11.83 -4.74 19.19
N LEU A 346 12.70 -3.72 19.20
CA LEU A 346 13.31 -3.18 17.97
C LEU A 346 14.79 -3.53 17.83
N GLY A 347 15.42 -4.13 18.84
CA GLY A 347 16.86 -4.40 18.85
C GLY A 347 17.72 -3.13 18.91
N TRP A 348 17.14 -2.00 19.30
CA TRP A 348 17.78 -0.69 19.29
C TRP A 348 18.37 -0.35 20.67
N ASP A 349 19.70 -0.28 20.76
CA ASP A 349 20.42 -0.12 22.03
C ASP A 349 20.67 1.37 22.36
N GLY A 350 19.99 1.90 23.37
CA GLY A 350 19.99 3.34 23.68
C GLY A 350 19.11 4.14 22.71
N PHE A 351 19.07 5.47 22.84
CA PHE A 351 18.28 6.30 21.91
C PHE A 351 18.95 6.40 20.54
N ASN A 352 20.28 6.27 20.48
CA ASN A 352 21.08 6.42 19.26
C ASN A 352 21.43 5.09 18.55
N GLY A 353 21.06 3.94 19.14
CA GLY A 353 21.40 2.61 18.63
C GLY A 353 22.84 2.17 18.93
N ALA A 354 23.59 2.95 19.71
CA ALA A 354 24.99 2.70 20.07
C ALA A 354 25.24 2.79 21.58
N ARG A 355 24.20 2.62 22.40
CA ARG A 355 24.26 2.63 23.86
C ARG A 355 24.85 3.93 24.44
N ALA A 356 24.35 5.07 23.97
CA ALA A 356 24.71 6.37 24.53
C ALA A 356 24.38 6.47 26.04
N ASN A 357 25.20 7.23 26.76
CA ASN A 357 24.92 7.59 28.16
C ASN A 357 23.72 8.54 28.23
N ILE A 358 22.82 8.33 29.20
CA ILE A 358 21.67 9.23 29.40
C ILE A 358 21.66 9.75 30.83
N LYS A 359 21.71 11.08 30.96
CA LYS A 359 21.51 11.77 32.24
C LYS A 359 20.04 12.14 32.40
N ILE A 360 19.41 11.66 33.46
CA ILE A 360 18.00 11.95 33.77
C ILE A 360 17.98 12.98 34.89
N VAL A 361 17.48 14.18 34.60
CA VAL A 361 17.45 15.31 35.53
C VAL A 361 16.01 15.55 35.96
N TYR A 362 15.75 15.55 37.26
CA TYR A 362 14.42 15.83 37.81
C TYR A 362 14.45 16.98 38.81
N ASN A 363 13.27 17.50 39.19
CA ASN A 363 13.13 18.58 40.17
C ASN A 363 13.83 19.89 39.74
N SER A 364 13.87 20.15 38.43
CA SER A 364 14.28 21.45 37.88
C SER A 364 13.14 22.45 38.04
N LYS A 365 13.41 23.76 38.23
CA LYS A 365 12.38 24.80 38.14
C LYS A 365 12.03 25.20 36.70
N GLY A 366 12.78 24.70 35.73
CA GLY A 366 12.64 25.04 34.33
C GLY A 366 13.97 25.12 33.59
N VAL A 367 13.89 25.32 32.28
CA VAL A 367 15.03 25.55 31.38
C VAL A 367 14.94 26.98 30.84
N PRO A 368 15.99 27.81 31.00
CA PRO A 368 16.06 29.11 30.34
C PRO A 368 16.03 28.97 28.82
N ASN A 369 15.20 29.75 28.13
CA ASN A 369 15.18 29.85 26.67
C ASN A 369 15.18 31.34 26.29
N GLY A 370 16.37 31.88 26.00
CA GLY A 370 16.56 33.32 25.81
C GLY A 370 16.03 34.15 27.00
N ASN A 371 14.98 34.94 26.74
CA ASN A 371 14.37 35.82 27.74
C ASN A 371 13.19 35.18 28.51
N THR A 372 12.87 33.92 28.25
CA THR A 372 11.82 33.16 28.93
C THR A 372 12.40 31.97 29.68
N VAL A 373 11.57 31.35 30.52
CA VAL A 373 11.90 30.08 31.19
C VAL A 373 10.76 29.13 30.85
N SER A 374 11.10 27.99 30.24
CA SER A 374 10.18 26.86 30.09
C SER A 374 10.05 26.17 31.44
N THR A 375 8.84 26.11 32.01
CA THR A 375 8.61 25.63 33.37
C THR A 375 7.80 24.34 33.45
N ASP A 376 7.08 23.97 32.39
CA ASP A 376 6.03 22.96 32.44
C ASP A 376 6.19 21.95 31.28
N ASN A 377 7.17 21.03 31.39
CA ASN A 377 7.51 20.10 30.30
C ASN A 377 8.38 18.90 30.76
N VAL A 378 8.53 17.88 29.91
CA VAL A 378 9.69 16.96 29.88
C VAL A 378 10.40 17.14 28.55
N ASN A 379 11.73 17.27 28.54
CA ASN A 379 12.47 17.49 27.30
C ASN A 379 13.60 16.48 27.15
N MET A 380 13.75 15.92 25.94
CA MET A 380 14.94 15.19 25.53
C MET A 380 15.90 16.09 24.77
N TYR A 381 17.16 16.12 25.21
CA TYR A 381 18.28 16.77 24.54
C TYR A 381 19.25 15.70 24.03
N PRO A 382 19.11 15.24 22.78
CA PRO A 382 19.97 14.20 22.22
C PRO A 382 21.27 14.79 21.65
N GLY A 383 22.41 14.20 21.99
CA GLY A 383 23.69 14.36 21.29
C GLY A 383 24.10 13.06 20.59
N GLU A 384 25.23 13.02 19.88
CA GLU A 384 25.61 11.81 19.14
C GLU A 384 26.03 10.66 20.06
N LYS A 385 26.68 10.97 21.20
CA LYS A 385 27.25 9.97 22.12
C LYS A 385 26.60 9.93 23.50
N ALA A 386 25.80 10.94 23.84
CA ALA A 386 25.10 11.05 25.11
C ALA A 386 23.81 11.85 24.95
N GLY A 387 22.94 11.82 25.96
CA GLY A 387 21.71 12.62 25.98
C GLY A 387 21.33 13.05 27.39
N ILE A 388 20.50 14.08 27.49
CA ILE A 388 19.95 14.58 28.76
C ILE A 388 18.43 14.60 28.67
N LEU A 389 17.75 13.90 29.56
CA LEU A 389 16.29 13.91 29.71
C LEU A 389 15.91 14.73 30.95
N VAL A 390 15.16 15.82 30.78
CA VAL A 390 14.90 16.78 31.86
C VAL A 390 13.40 16.87 32.19
N TYR A 391 13.04 16.65 33.45
CA TYR A 391 11.67 16.79 33.97
C TYR A 391 11.51 18.12 34.75
N LEU A 392 10.58 18.98 34.31
CA LEU A 392 10.44 20.36 34.79
C LEU A 392 9.33 20.55 35.83
N ASP A 393 9.71 21.11 36.98
CA ASP A 393 8.89 21.54 38.13
C ASP A 393 7.76 20.58 38.53
N ASN A 394 6.53 21.09 38.64
CA ASN A 394 5.36 20.32 39.07
C ASN A 394 4.78 19.50 37.92
N ALA A 395 4.78 20.05 36.71
CA ALA A 395 4.35 19.38 35.50
C ALA A 395 5.14 18.08 35.25
N GLY A 396 6.47 18.16 35.29
CA GLY A 396 7.37 17.01 35.17
C GLY A 396 7.17 15.96 36.27
N ARG A 397 6.69 16.34 37.46
CA ARG A 397 6.33 15.36 38.51
C ARG A 397 5.07 14.58 38.14
N GLU A 398 4.09 15.25 37.51
CA GLU A 398 2.89 14.61 36.99
C GLU A 398 3.24 13.72 35.77
N TYR A 399 4.10 14.20 34.88
CA TYR A 399 4.55 13.46 33.69
C TYR A 399 5.43 12.27 34.03
N ALA A 400 6.30 12.38 35.03
CA ALA A 400 7.04 11.22 35.51
C ALA A 400 6.10 10.10 35.99
N ALA A 401 4.94 10.44 36.57
CA ALA A 401 3.95 9.45 36.97
C ALA A 401 3.22 8.80 35.77
N ASN A 402 3.35 9.36 34.56
CA ASN A 402 2.85 8.81 33.31
C ASN A 402 4.02 8.32 32.40
N PRO A 403 4.27 7.00 32.35
CA PRO A 403 5.36 6.44 31.55
C PRO A 403 5.34 6.81 30.07
N ASN A 404 4.16 6.95 29.45
CA ASN A 404 4.04 7.26 28.02
C ASN A 404 4.74 8.59 27.68
N THR A 405 4.70 9.59 28.57
CA THR A 405 5.41 10.86 28.34
C THR A 405 6.92 10.68 28.30
N GLY A 406 7.49 9.87 29.21
CA GLY A 406 8.93 9.59 29.16
C GLY A 406 9.35 8.79 27.91
N VAL A 407 8.47 7.90 27.43
CA VAL A 407 8.69 7.17 26.17
C VAL A 407 8.60 8.10 24.96
N HIS A 408 7.61 8.99 24.92
CA HIS A 408 7.44 10.01 23.88
C HIS A 408 8.71 10.86 23.74
N GLU A 409 9.22 11.42 24.84
CA GLU A 409 10.45 12.22 24.80
C GLU A 409 11.68 11.41 24.41
N TYR A 410 11.77 10.17 24.86
CA TYR A 410 12.85 9.28 24.45
C TYR A 410 12.80 8.99 22.95
N ALA A 411 11.59 8.82 22.39
CA ALA A 411 11.36 8.56 20.98
C ALA A 411 11.77 9.75 20.09
N HIS A 412 11.66 10.99 20.58
CA HIS A 412 12.27 12.14 19.91
C HIS A 412 13.80 12.00 19.74
N GLY A 413 14.49 11.46 20.76
CA GLY A 413 15.91 11.14 20.64
C GLY A 413 16.20 10.08 19.58
N VAL A 414 15.34 9.06 19.49
CA VAL A 414 15.43 8.01 18.47
C VAL A 414 15.22 8.57 17.06
N GLU A 415 14.13 9.33 16.85
CA GLU A 415 13.81 10.02 15.60
C GLU A 415 14.96 10.92 15.17
N ARG A 416 15.42 11.81 16.07
CA ARG A 416 16.51 12.74 15.79
C ARG A 416 17.77 12.03 15.34
N THR A 417 18.05 10.86 15.91
CA THR A 417 19.21 10.09 15.51
C THR A 417 18.98 9.42 14.16
N ILE A 418 17.80 8.89 13.84
CA ILE A 418 17.54 8.13 12.60
C ILE A 418 17.19 9.03 11.42
N SER A 419 15.98 9.59 11.38
CA SER A 419 15.50 10.46 10.30
C SER A 419 16.10 11.87 10.44
N GLY A 420 16.14 12.38 11.67
CA GLY A 420 16.71 13.69 11.97
C GLY A 420 15.95 14.83 11.29
N ILE A 421 14.62 14.75 11.26
CA ILE A 421 13.77 15.69 10.55
C ILE A 421 14.04 17.12 11.05
N VAL A 422 14.43 18.01 10.14
CA VAL A 422 14.68 19.43 10.34
C VAL A 422 13.36 20.14 10.13
N SER A 423 12.74 20.53 11.23
CA SER A 423 11.39 21.07 11.23
C SER A 423 11.28 22.20 12.23
N ASP A 424 10.54 23.24 11.85
CA ASP A 424 10.00 24.17 12.83
C ASP A 424 8.76 23.53 13.46
N GLY A 425 8.41 23.89 14.69
CA GLY A 425 7.27 23.29 15.40
C GLY A 425 5.90 23.43 14.70
N ASP A 426 5.78 24.22 13.64
CA ASP A 426 4.54 24.57 12.95
C ASP A 426 4.47 24.08 11.47
N ASP A 427 5.32 23.12 11.08
CA ASP A 427 5.33 22.50 9.75
C ASP A 427 4.89 21.01 9.76
N GLU A 428 4.80 20.39 8.59
CA GLU A 428 4.43 18.96 8.47
C GLU A 428 5.43 18.04 9.16
N GLY A 429 6.73 18.38 9.11
CA GLY A 429 7.80 17.63 9.76
C GLY A 429 7.61 17.58 11.27
N GLY A 430 7.23 18.69 11.90
CA GLY A 430 6.87 18.74 13.31
C GLY A 430 5.72 17.78 13.64
N GLY A 431 4.70 17.74 12.78
CA GLY A 431 3.58 16.80 12.89
C GLY A 431 3.99 15.34 12.82
N ILE A 432 4.92 14.98 11.93
CA ILE A 432 5.44 13.61 11.80
C ILE A 432 6.22 13.19 13.05
N ARG A 433 7.07 14.07 13.56
CA ARG A 433 7.93 13.80 14.74
C ARG A 433 7.08 13.52 15.97
N GLU A 434 6.10 14.38 16.22
CA GLU A 434 5.12 14.19 17.29
C GLU A 434 4.33 12.89 17.11
N ALA A 435 3.91 12.55 15.89
CA ALA A 435 3.13 11.35 15.62
C ALA A 435 3.92 10.06 15.88
N PHE A 436 5.21 9.99 15.55
CA PHE A 436 6.06 8.85 15.89
C PHE A 436 6.21 8.71 17.40
N SER A 437 6.53 9.80 18.09
CA SER A 437 6.70 9.79 19.54
C SER A 437 5.43 9.33 20.27
N ASP A 438 4.27 9.82 19.83
CA ASP A 438 2.95 9.37 20.28
C ASP A 438 2.70 7.88 20.03
N ALA A 439 2.95 7.42 18.80
CA ALA A 439 2.69 6.04 18.43
C ALA A 439 3.61 5.06 19.19
N PHE A 440 4.90 5.38 19.34
CA PHE A 440 5.83 4.55 20.11
C PHE A 440 5.47 4.51 21.60
N ALA A 441 4.96 5.61 22.16
CA ALA A 441 4.47 5.62 23.54
C ALA A 441 3.30 4.66 23.76
N GLU A 442 2.30 4.68 22.86
CA GLU A 442 1.15 3.76 22.89
C GLU A 442 1.58 2.29 22.71
N LEU A 443 2.52 2.02 21.80
CA LEU A 443 3.04 0.67 21.59
C LEU A 443 3.87 0.18 22.78
N ALA A 444 4.64 1.07 23.41
CA ALA A 444 5.34 0.77 24.65
C ALA A 444 4.36 0.45 25.78
N GLU A 445 3.23 1.15 25.89
CA GLU A 445 2.16 0.80 26.84
C GLU A 445 1.63 -0.62 26.60
N ALA A 446 1.37 -0.97 25.34
CA ALA A 446 0.89 -2.31 24.97
C ALA A 446 1.92 -3.39 25.32
N TYR A 447 3.21 -3.15 25.05
CA TYR A 447 4.32 -4.00 25.45
C TYR A 447 4.36 -4.18 26.97
N ALA A 448 4.26 -3.08 27.69
CA ALA A 448 4.43 -3.05 29.13
C ALA A 448 3.27 -3.80 29.83
N THR A 449 2.04 -3.51 29.43
CA THR A 449 0.81 -3.99 30.08
C THR A 449 0.29 -5.32 29.55
N GLY A 450 0.67 -5.69 28.32
CA GLY A 450 0.12 -6.81 27.58
C GLY A 450 -1.37 -6.64 27.23
N ARG A 451 -1.85 -5.40 27.16
CA ARG A 451 -3.24 -5.03 26.83
C ARG A 451 -3.27 -4.09 25.62
N ASP A 452 -4.44 -3.97 25.02
CA ASP A 452 -4.68 -2.94 24.01
C ASP A 452 -4.35 -1.56 24.61
N PRO A 453 -3.56 -0.72 23.93
CA PRO A 453 -3.29 0.64 24.37
C PRO A 453 -4.57 1.47 24.26
N ASP A 454 -4.67 2.50 25.08
CA ASP A 454 -5.88 3.33 25.13
C ASP A 454 -5.92 4.43 24.06
N TRP A 455 -4.82 4.60 23.31
CA TRP A 455 -4.68 5.59 22.24
C TRP A 455 -4.94 7.01 22.75
N THR A 456 -4.67 7.21 24.04
CA THR A 456 -4.83 8.46 24.75
C THR A 456 -3.48 8.89 25.29
N ASN A 457 -2.79 9.62 24.42
CA ASN A 457 -1.71 10.45 24.86
C ASN A 457 -2.27 11.59 25.72
N ALA A 458 -1.48 11.98 26.68
CA ALA A 458 -2.01 12.61 27.85
C ALA A 458 -2.38 14.13 27.66
N VAL A 459 -2.12 14.75 26.49
CA VAL A 459 -2.68 16.03 25.98
C VAL A 459 -3.73 15.82 24.89
N ARG A 460 -3.67 14.70 24.15
CA ARG A 460 -4.39 14.52 22.89
C ARG A 460 -4.77 13.07 22.69
N SER A 461 -6.02 12.83 22.33
CA SER A 461 -6.43 11.50 21.88
C SER A 461 -6.01 11.30 20.43
N CYS A 462 -5.48 10.13 20.12
CA CYS A 462 -5.22 9.69 18.75
C CYS A 462 -6.52 9.34 17.99
N TYR A 463 -7.67 9.80 18.49
CA TYR A 463 -9.00 9.57 17.94
C TYR A 463 -9.93 10.75 18.24
N PRO A 464 -11.03 10.93 17.48
CA PRO A 464 -11.92 12.08 17.64
C PRO A 464 -12.63 12.10 19.01
N SER A 465 -12.08 12.88 19.95
CA SER A 465 -12.62 12.99 21.32
C SER A 465 -12.75 14.44 21.85
N GLY A 466 -12.31 15.47 21.09
CA GLY A 466 -12.26 16.88 21.52
C GLY A 466 -12.09 17.90 20.38
N ALA A 467 -11.97 19.21 20.70
CA ALA A 467 -12.22 20.33 19.79
C ALA A 467 -11.02 20.95 19.05
N ASP A 468 -9.78 20.51 19.27
CA ASP A 468 -8.55 21.14 18.71
C ASP A 468 -7.57 20.11 18.10
N THR A 469 -8.06 19.17 17.30
CA THR A 469 -7.25 18.07 16.69
C THR A 469 -7.64 17.85 15.24
N LEU A 470 -6.66 17.53 14.38
CA LEU A 470 -6.86 17.28 12.95
C LEU A 470 -6.81 15.78 12.67
N PHE A 471 -7.80 15.25 11.95
CA PHE A 471 -7.89 13.81 11.67
C PHE A 471 -7.86 13.48 10.18
N HIS A 472 -7.78 14.49 9.33
CA HIS A 472 -7.73 14.34 7.89
C HIS A 472 -6.82 15.41 7.27
N TYR A 473 -5.98 15.02 6.33
CA TYR A 473 -4.99 15.90 5.70
C TYR A 473 -5.62 17.09 4.96
N ALA A 474 -6.82 16.93 4.41
CA ALA A 474 -7.56 18.03 3.79
C ALA A 474 -7.89 19.20 4.74
N ASP A 475 -7.84 18.99 6.06
CA ASP A 475 -8.05 20.02 7.07
C ASP A 475 -6.72 20.67 7.55
N TYR A 476 -5.57 20.19 7.07
CA TYR A 476 -4.26 20.77 7.35
C TYR A 476 -4.07 22.12 6.65
N ALA A 477 -3.37 23.03 7.31
CA ALA A 477 -2.96 24.32 6.76
C ALA A 477 -1.54 24.66 7.20
N ASP A 478 -0.75 25.27 6.31
CA ASP A 478 0.61 25.73 6.63
C ASP A 478 0.64 26.59 7.91
N GLY A 479 1.59 26.32 8.80
CA GLY A 479 1.70 26.97 10.11
C GLY A 479 0.81 26.34 11.18
N THR A 480 0.28 25.14 10.95
CA THR A 480 -0.40 24.36 12.00
C THR A 480 0.64 23.73 12.90
N ASP A 481 0.51 23.99 14.20
CA ASP A 481 1.30 23.37 15.27
C ASP A 481 1.39 21.84 15.09
N GLY A 482 2.62 21.32 15.19
CA GLY A 482 2.97 19.92 15.00
C GLY A 482 2.18 18.98 15.93
N HIS A 483 1.91 19.40 17.16
CA HIS A 483 1.12 18.61 18.10
C HIS A 483 -0.32 18.41 17.60
N ALA A 484 -0.89 19.42 16.94
CA ALA A 484 -2.25 19.35 16.39
C ALA A 484 -2.32 18.59 15.05
N SER A 485 -1.30 18.71 14.20
CA SER A 485 -1.25 18.02 12.90
C SER A 485 -0.86 16.54 13.03
N SER A 486 -0.10 16.17 14.07
CA SER A 486 0.28 14.78 14.37
C SER A 486 -0.91 13.81 14.47
N THR A 487 -2.08 14.31 14.88
CA THR A 487 -3.27 13.46 15.06
C THR A 487 -3.83 12.91 13.76
N ILE A 488 -3.43 13.43 12.60
CA ILE A 488 -3.80 12.86 11.29
C ILE A 488 -3.18 11.46 11.17
N VAL A 489 -1.90 11.34 11.51
CA VAL A 489 -1.13 10.10 11.43
C VAL A 489 -1.52 9.16 12.57
N THR A 490 -1.56 9.64 13.82
CA THR A 490 -1.87 8.76 14.96
C THR A 490 -3.30 8.23 14.89
N TYR A 491 -4.23 8.97 14.27
CA TYR A 491 -5.56 8.44 13.97
C TYR A 491 -5.58 7.36 12.90
N SER A 492 -4.75 7.48 11.87
CA SER A 492 -4.56 6.41 10.89
C SER A 492 -4.05 5.13 11.58
N LEU A 493 -3.05 5.26 12.46
CA LEU A 493 -2.48 4.15 13.23
C LEU A 493 -3.47 3.55 14.23
N TYR A 494 -4.27 4.38 14.92
CA TYR A 494 -5.37 3.93 15.78
C TYR A 494 -6.33 3.04 15.00
N ARG A 495 -6.74 3.45 13.80
CA ARG A 495 -7.64 2.65 12.95
C ARG A 495 -6.98 1.35 12.53
N LEU A 496 -5.73 1.42 12.07
CA LEU A 496 -4.95 0.25 11.66
C LEU A 496 -4.81 -0.77 12.79
N TRP A 497 -4.59 -0.30 14.03
CA TRP A 497 -4.50 -1.17 15.20
C TRP A 497 -5.75 -2.02 15.35
N TRP A 498 -6.94 -1.42 15.30
CA TRP A 498 -8.18 -2.18 15.43
C TRP A 498 -8.42 -3.14 14.27
N GLU A 499 -8.07 -2.75 13.05
CA GLU A 499 -8.13 -3.61 11.86
C GLU A 499 -7.21 -4.85 11.98
N TRP A 500 -6.00 -4.67 12.48
CA TRP A 500 -5.06 -5.77 12.68
C TRP A 500 -5.43 -6.63 13.89
N ARG A 501 -5.94 -6.02 14.97
CA ARG A 501 -6.36 -6.70 16.20
C ARG A 501 -7.49 -7.70 16.04
N ASP A 502 -8.27 -7.60 14.96
CA ASP A 502 -9.25 -8.63 14.61
C ASP A 502 -8.60 -9.99 14.30
N SER A 503 -7.33 -9.98 13.87
CA SER A 503 -6.58 -11.18 13.48
C SER A 503 -5.33 -11.47 14.32
N MET A 504 -4.76 -10.46 14.98
CA MET A 504 -3.50 -10.56 15.75
C MET A 504 -3.71 -10.39 17.25
N PRO A 505 -3.13 -11.21 18.14
CA PRO A 505 -3.02 -10.90 19.57
C PRO A 505 -2.30 -9.56 19.83
N VAL A 506 -2.54 -8.92 20.98
CA VAL A 506 -1.93 -7.63 21.37
C VAL A 506 -0.41 -7.59 21.16
N ALA A 507 0.31 -8.61 21.65
CA ALA A 507 1.77 -8.64 21.56
C ALA A 507 2.27 -8.68 20.11
N GLU A 508 1.59 -9.44 19.25
CA GLU A 508 1.93 -9.56 17.83
C GLU A 508 1.59 -8.27 17.07
N CYS A 509 0.43 -7.67 17.35
CA CYS A 509 0.02 -6.39 16.76
C CYS A 509 0.97 -5.26 17.15
N MET A 510 1.34 -5.19 18.44
CA MET A 510 2.34 -4.26 18.95
C MET A 510 3.67 -4.44 18.23
N GLU A 511 4.20 -5.67 18.18
CA GLU A 511 5.48 -5.95 17.55
C GLU A 511 5.48 -5.56 16.06
N LYS A 512 4.47 -6.00 15.29
CA LYS A 512 4.39 -5.70 13.85
C LYS A 512 4.19 -4.21 13.56
N MET A 513 3.40 -3.50 14.35
CA MET A 513 3.25 -2.04 14.19
C MET A 513 4.53 -1.29 14.59
N SER A 514 5.23 -1.74 15.63
CA SER A 514 6.53 -1.19 16.04
C SER A 514 7.56 -1.36 14.93
N HIS A 515 7.61 -2.54 14.32
CA HIS A 515 8.50 -2.85 13.20
C HIS A 515 8.17 -2.05 11.94
N LEU A 516 6.89 -1.82 11.66
CA LEU A 516 6.43 -0.97 10.56
C LEU A 516 6.95 0.46 10.72
N LEU A 517 6.71 1.06 11.89
CA LEU A 517 7.11 2.44 12.19
C LEU A 517 8.64 2.60 12.22
N PHE A 518 9.35 1.63 12.81
CA PHE A 518 10.80 1.67 12.88
C PHE A 518 11.44 1.58 11.50
N ARG A 519 10.94 0.72 10.60
CA ARG A 519 11.38 0.69 9.20
C ARG A 519 11.09 2.01 8.48
N ALA A 520 9.91 2.60 8.71
CA ALA A 520 9.53 3.86 8.11
C ALA A 520 10.47 5.00 8.50
N LEU A 521 10.91 5.07 9.77
CA LEU A 521 11.90 6.07 10.23
C LEU A 521 13.20 6.05 9.40
N PHE A 522 13.71 4.87 9.03
CA PHE A 522 14.92 4.77 8.19
C PHE A 522 14.70 5.19 6.74
N LEU A 523 13.45 5.22 6.28
CA LEU A 523 13.11 5.60 4.91
C LEU A 523 12.82 7.10 4.79
N LEU A 524 12.70 7.84 5.89
CA LEU A 524 12.36 9.26 5.86
C LEU A 524 13.59 10.15 5.61
N PRO A 525 13.48 11.16 4.72
CA PRO A 525 14.49 12.19 4.58
C PRO A 525 14.42 13.19 5.74
N SER A 526 15.40 14.08 5.82
CA SER A 526 15.45 15.07 6.90
C SER A 526 14.45 16.22 6.71
N ASP A 527 13.85 16.39 5.53
CA ASP A 527 12.84 17.43 5.25
C ASP A 527 11.45 16.83 4.97
N ALA A 528 11.18 15.63 5.53
CA ALA A 528 9.98 14.85 5.26
C ALA A 528 8.66 15.58 5.57
N GLY A 529 7.72 15.50 4.63
CA GLY A 529 6.31 15.84 4.80
C GLY A 529 5.40 14.61 4.99
N PHE A 530 4.11 14.85 5.18
CA PHE A 530 3.16 13.79 5.56
C PHE A 530 3.00 12.69 4.49
N PHE A 531 3.14 13.04 3.23
CA PHE A 531 3.10 12.08 2.13
C PHE A 531 4.37 11.20 2.09
N ASP A 532 5.52 11.74 2.47
CA ASP A 532 6.77 10.98 2.59
C ASP A 532 6.66 9.91 3.66
N LEU A 533 6.04 10.26 4.79
CA LEU A 533 5.68 9.30 5.84
C LEU A 533 4.75 8.21 5.34
N ALA A 534 3.67 8.57 4.65
CA ALA A 534 2.73 7.59 4.11
C ALA A 534 3.44 6.59 3.16
N TYR A 535 4.36 7.10 2.33
CA TYR A 535 5.15 6.29 1.43
C TYR A 535 6.15 5.39 2.16
N ALA A 536 6.85 5.91 3.17
CA ALA A 536 7.77 5.15 4.02
C ALA A 536 7.05 4.01 4.75
N MET A 537 5.87 4.29 5.32
CA MET A 537 5.04 3.27 5.98
C MET A 537 4.54 2.21 4.98
N ARG A 538 4.03 2.61 3.81
CA ARG A 538 3.60 1.67 2.77
C ARG A 538 4.75 0.78 2.31
N THR A 539 5.91 1.36 2.01
CA THR A 539 7.10 0.61 1.58
C THR A 539 7.51 -0.40 2.64
N SER A 540 7.53 0.02 3.90
CA SER A 540 7.80 -0.84 5.05
C SER A 540 6.79 -1.99 5.16
N GLY A 541 5.50 -1.70 5.04
CA GLY A 541 4.43 -2.70 5.06
C GLY A 541 4.53 -3.70 3.91
N ARG A 542 4.93 -3.26 2.71
CA ARG A 542 5.10 -4.16 1.56
C ARG A 542 6.30 -5.08 1.72
N ILE A 543 7.39 -4.57 2.29
CA ILE A 543 8.55 -5.40 2.65
C ILE A 543 8.13 -6.48 3.65
N MET A 544 7.41 -6.08 4.70
CA MET A 544 6.89 -7.00 5.71
C MET A 544 5.94 -8.05 5.10
N GLU A 545 5.04 -7.68 4.19
CA GLU A 545 4.17 -8.63 3.49
C GLU A 545 4.96 -9.69 2.72
N ARG A 546 5.96 -9.26 1.94
CA ARG A 546 6.79 -10.18 1.15
C ARG A 546 7.71 -11.06 2.00
N ASN A 547 8.11 -10.58 3.18
CA ASN A 547 8.84 -11.37 4.16
C ASN A 547 7.92 -12.39 4.88
N GLY A 548 6.61 -12.27 4.72
CA GLY A 548 5.60 -13.07 5.43
C GLY A 548 5.33 -12.58 6.86
N ASP A 549 5.80 -11.39 7.22
CA ASP A 549 5.52 -10.72 8.50
C ASP A 549 4.10 -10.16 8.56
N LEU A 550 3.58 -9.74 7.40
CA LEU A 550 2.18 -9.36 7.20
C LEU A 550 1.56 -10.26 6.13
N SER A 551 0.26 -10.46 6.21
CA SER A 551 -0.54 -10.97 5.08
C SER A 551 -0.88 -9.83 4.12
N LEU A 552 -1.24 -10.18 2.88
CA LEU A 552 -1.71 -9.19 1.89
C LEU A 552 -2.88 -8.34 2.44
N LYS A 553 -3.86 -8.99 3.10
CA LYS A 553 -4.97 -8.29 3.75
C LYS A 553 -4.49 -7.23 4.77
N GLN A 554 -3.48 -7.56 5.58
CA GLN A 554 -2.97 -6.62 6.60
C GLN A 554 -2.22 -5.45 5.97
N TYR A 555 -1.53 -5.68 4.85
CA TYR A 555 -0.94 -4.63 4.04
C TYR A 555 -2.00 -3.74 3.37
N ASP A 556 -3.08 -4.32 2.88
CA ASP A 556 -4.20 -3.55 2.29
C ASP A 556 -4.88 -2.69 3.36
N GLN A 557 -5.12 -3.24 4.56
CA GLN A 557 -5.63 -2.49 5.72
C GLN A 557 -4.72 -1.30 6.10
N LEU A 558 -3.39 -1.45 5.99
CA LEU A 558 -2.45 -0.33 6.17
C LEU A 558 -2.68 0.75 5.12
N CYS A 559 -2.76 0.37 3.83
CA CYS A 559 -2.97 1.33 2.75
C CYS A 559 -4.32 2.05 2.87
N GLU A 560 -5.40 1.31 3.17
CA GLU A 560 -6.73 1.84 3.43
C GLU A 560 -6.74 2.81 4.61
N SER A 561 -6.02 2.49 5.70
CA SER A 561 -5.94 3.36 6.88
C SER A 561 -5.28 4.71 6.56
N LEU A 562 -4.24 4.73 5.73
CA LEU A 562 -3.55 5.95 5.29
C LEU A 562 -4.39 6.74 4.28
N GLN A 563 -5.04 6.05 3.34
CA GLN A 563 -5.95 6.66 2.37
C GLN A 563 -7.14 7.34 3.08
N SER A 564 -7.66 6.71 4.13
CA SER A 564 -8.84 7.19 4.85
C SER A 564 -8.66 8.53 5.59
N VAL A 565 -7.41 8.93 5.82
CA VAL A 565 -7.04 10.23 6.40
C VAL A 565 -6.46 11.19 5.36
N GLY A 566 -6.49 10.83 4.07
CA GLY A 566 -6.02 11.65 2.97
C GLY A 566 -4.50 11.68 2.77
N LEU A 567 -3.76 10.75 3.39
CA LEU A 567 -2.30 10.66 3.29
C LEU A 567 -1.82 9.78 2.13
N LEU A 568 -2.72 9.01 1.51
CA LEU A 568 -2.44 8.24 0.31
C LEU A 568 -3.49 8.52 -0.75
N LYS A 569 -3.04 8.85 -1.97
CA LYS A 569 -3.90 8.87 -3.17
C LYS A 569 -4.01 7.46 -3.75
N GLN A 570 -4.88 7.27 -4.74
CA GLN A 570 -5.05 5.96 -5.35
C GLN A 570 -3.77 5.57 -6.14
N GLU A 571 -3.35 4.30 -6.01
CA GLU A 571 -2.15 3.78 -6.70
C GLU A 571 -2.39 3.71 -8.21
N SER A 572 -1.47 4.30 -8.98
CA SER A 572 -1.41 4.15 -10.43
C SER A 572 -0.13 3.44 -10.86
N THR A 573 -0.18 2.77 -11.99
CA THR A 573 0.93 2.00 -12.57
C THR A 573 1.20 2.45 -14.00
N CYS A 574 2.48 2.44 -14.37
CA CYS A 574 2.98 2.77 -15.70
C CYS A 574 4.09 1.79 -16.04
N ILE A 575 3.83 0.87 -16.97
CA ILE A 575 4.88 0.01 -17.52
C ILE A 575 5.36 0.65 -18.80
N ILE A 576 6.68 0.66 -19.02
CA ILE A 576 7.34 1.19 -20.20
C ILE A 576 8.17 0.07 -20.82
N GLU A 577 7.90 -0.25 -22.08
CA GLU A 577 8.64 -1.24 -22.87
C GLU A 577 9.52 -0.53 -23.89
N VAL A 578 10.84 -0.67 -23.77
CA VAL A 578 11.83 -0.09 -24.68
C VAL A 578 12.40 -1.15 -25.61
N THR A 579 12.21 -0.95 -26.91
CA THR A 579 12.70 -1.84 -27.98
C THR A 579 13.50 -1.06 -29.02
N ASP A 580 14.32 -1.75 -29.80
CA ASP A 580 14.90 -1.20 -31.01
C ASP A 580 13.89 -1.23 -32.17
N ARG A 581 14.28 -0.66 -33.32
CA ARG A 581 13.45 -0.66 -34.54
C ARG A 581 12.99 -2.05 -35.02
N ASP A 582 13.72 -3.10 -34.65
CA ASP A 582 13.49 -4.47 -35.08
C ASP A 582 12.67 -5.25 -34.03
N GLY A 583 12.20 -4.56 -32.97
CA GLY A 583 11.40 -5.10 -31.88
C GLY A 583 12.23 -5.86 -30.84
N VAL A 584 13.56 -5.75 -30.88
CA VAL A 584 14.44 -6.38 -29.89
C VAL A 584 14.44 -5.53 -28.63
N PRO A 585 14.22 -6.12 -27.44
CA PRO A 585 14.28 -5.37 -26.20
C PRO A 585 15.63 -4.70 -25.97
N VAL A 586 15.61 -3.44 -25.55
CA VAL A 586 16.82 -2.68 -25.20
C VAL A 586 17.02 -2.77 -23.69
N GLU A 587 17.99 -3.59 -23.28
CA GLU A 587 18.41 -3.71 -21.88
C GLU A 587 19.17 -2.47 -21.41
N ASN A 588 19.00 -2.08 -20.14
CA ASN A 588 19.69 -0.95 -19.49
C ASN A 588 19.42 0.43 -20.10
N ALA A 589 18.38 0.58 -20.93
CA ALA A 589 17.90 1.87 -21.39
C ALA A 589 17.44 2.70 -20.18
N LEU A 590 17.96 3.92 -20.07
CA LEU A 590 17.64 4.88 -19.03
C LEU A 590 16.30 5.56 -19.37
N VAL A 591 15.26 5.30 -18.59
CA VAL A 591 13.92 5.88 -18.72
C VAL A 591 13.71 6.90 -17.61
N THR A 592 13.54 8.17 -17.98
CA THR A 592 13.35 9.29 -17.07
C THR A 592 11.93 9.83 -17.21
N LEU A 593 11.11 9.71 -16.17
CA LEU A 593 9.80 10.36 -16.03
C LEU A 593 9.99 11.77 -15.46
N VAL A 594 9.27 12.76 -15.99
CA VAL A 594 9.28 14.15 -15.54
C VAL A 594 7.92 14.47 -14.93
N THR A 595 7.86 14.82 -13.65
CA THR A 595 6.64 15.33 -13.01
C THR A 595 6.74 16.87 -12.90
N GLY A 596 5.66 17.58 -13.24
CA GLY A 596 5.62 19.05 -13.17
C GLY A 596 4.26 19.62 -13.55
N LYS A 597 3.88 20.75 -12.95
CA LYS A 597 2.61 21.45 -13.26
C LYS A 597 2.64 21.98 -14.69
N ASP A 598 1.69 21.52 -15.47
CA ASP A 598 1.59 21.75 -16.91
C ASP A 598 1.41 23.23 -17.30
N ALA A 599 2.22 23.68 -18.27
CA ALA A 599 1.77 24.32 -19.49
C ALA A 599 2.99 24.63 -20.39
N ASP A 600 3.13 23.93 -21.52
CA ASP A 600 4.02 24.23 -22.65
C ASP A 600 5.53 23.86 -22.58
N ALA A 601 5.92 22.63 -22.21
CA ALA A 601 7.34 22.24 -22.33
C ALA A 601 7.66 21.37 -23.59
N PRO A 602 8.05 21.95 -24.74
CA PRO A 602 9.29 21.61 -25.42
C PRO A 602 10.41 22.49 -24.79
N VAL A 603 11.60 22.00 -24.46
CA VAL A 603 12.67 21.71 -25.41
C VAL A 603 13.77 20.95 -24.65
N LEU A 604 14.25 19.85 -25.25
CA LEU A 604 15.58 19.29 -24.97
C LEU A 604 16.61 20.24 -25.62
N GLU A 605 17.04 21.27 -24.91
CA GLU A 605 18.23 22.03 -25.26
C GLU A 605 19.02 22.25 -23.97
N ASP A 606 20.32 21.96 -24.07
CA ASP A 606 21.29 22.04 -23.00
C ASP A 606 21.14 23.30 -22.15
N ASN A 607 21.08 23.07 -20.83
CA ASN A 607 21.08 24.03 -19.72
C ASN A 607 19.73 24.69 -19.41
N ASP A 608 19.07 24.21 -18.36
CA ASP A 608 18.60 25.05 -17.24
C ASP A 608 17.96 24.17 -16.16
N LEU A 609 18.79 23.74 -15.19
CA LEU A 609 18.35 23.31 -13.86
C LEU A 609 17.87 24.55 -13.10
N ASN A 610 16.55 24.72 -12.92
CA ASN A 610 15.97 25.38 -11.73
C ASN A 610 14.43 25.49 -11.79
N GLY A 611 13.75 24.71 -10.94
CA GLY A 611 12.35 24.92 -10.58
C GLY A 611 11.51 23.63 -10.48
N GLY A 612 11.67 22.88 -9.38
CA GLY A 612 10.75 21.84 -8.91
C GLY A 612 10.23 20.87 -9.98
N MET A 613 11.11 20.04 -10.53
CA MET A 613 10.73 18.87 -11.34
C MET A 613 11.20 17.62 -10.60
N SER A 614 10.28 16.71 -10.30
CA SER A 614 10.64 15.37 -9.86
C SER A 614 11.07 14.55 -11.07
N LEU A 615 12.23 13.89 -10.99
CA LEU A 615 12.81 13.12 -12.09
C LEU A 615 12.94 11.66 -11.68
N ILE A 616 11.96 10.82 -12.03
CA ILE A 616 12.06 9.38 -11.79
C ILE A 616 12.92 8.77 -12.88
N THR A 617 14.12 8.26 -12.57
CA THR A 617 15.01 7.67 -13.57
C THR A 617 15.26 6.20 -13.30
N LEU A 618 15.02 5.36 -14.31
CA LEU A 618 15.02 3.90 -14.20
C LEU A 618 15.72 3.24 -15.37
N ARG A 619 16.11 1.98 -15.19
CA ARG A 619 16.69 1.17 -16.26
C ARG A 619 15.76 0.04 -16.64
N THR A 620 15.68 -0.21 -17.94
CA THR A 620 14.95 -1.36 -18.45
C THR A 620 15.66 -2.67 -18.12
N SER A 621 14.87 -3.71 -17.85
CA SER A 621 15.35 -5.08 -17.63
C SER A 621 15.92 -5.70 -18.92
N GLY A 622 16.42 -6.94 -18.84
CA GLY A 622 16.82 -7.71 -20.03
C GLY A 622 15.68 -7.96 -21.03
N ALA A 623 14.42 -7.78 -20.61
CA ALA A 623 13.24 -7.81 -21.46
C ALA A 623 12.82 -6.42 -21.97
N GLY A 624 13.63 -5.38 -21.77
CA GLY A 624 13.35 -4.01 -22.21
C GLY A 624 12.26 -3.31 -21.39
N LEU A 625 11.79 -3.91 -20.30
CA LEU A 625 10.67 -3.39 -19.51
C LEU A 625 11.15 -2.55 -18.32
N CYS A 626 10.40 -1.50 -18.02
CA CYS A 626 10.55 -0.62 -16.88
C CYS A 626 9.17 -0.41 -16.23
N HIS A 627 8.99 -0.78 -14.97
CA HIS A 627 7.71 -0.60 -14.27
C HIS A 627 7.81 0.54 -13.26
N ILE A 628 6.88 1.47 -13.34
CA ILE A 628 6.77 2.67 -12.50
C ILE A 628 5.43 2.61 -11.79
N ARG A 629 5.39 2.87 -10.48
CA ARG A 629 4.14 3.08 -9.75
C ARG A 629 4.09 4.50 -9.22
N LEU A 630 2.95 5.16 -9.39
CA LEU A 630 2.69 6.55 -9.07
C LEU A 630 1.41 6.68 -8.23
N PHE A 631 1.09 7.88 -7.75
CA PHE A 631 -0.02 8.16 -6.83
C PHE A 631 -0.70 9.47 -7.22
N ASP A 632 -1.52 9.41 -8.27
CA ASP A 632 -2.03 10.59 -8.97
C ASP A 632 -3.49 10.49 -9.44
N ASP A 633 -4.20 9.43 -9.04
CA ASP A 633 -5.56 9.12 -9.51
C ASP A 633 -5.65 8.94 -11.05
N GLY A 634 -4.54 8.59 -11.71
CA GLY A 634 -4.43 8.39 -13.16
C GLY A 634 -4.04 9.69 -13.89
N ALA A 635 -2.76 9.81 -14.24
CA ALA A 635 -2.22 10.96 -14.97
C ALA A 635 -1.27 10.57 -16.13
N SER A 636 -1.07 11.51 -17.05
CA SER A 636 -0.07 11.41 -18.13
C SER A 636 1.22 12.11 -17.73
N TYR A 637 2.37 11.47 -17.97
CA TYR A 637 3.68 11.98 -17.66
C TYR A 637 4.56 12.06 -18.89
N ARG A 638 5.48 13.03 -18.90
CA ARG A 638 6.49 13.07 -19.93
C ARG A 638 7.63 12.12 -19.57
N ILE A 639 8.15 11.40 -20.57
CA ILE A 639 9.36 10.59 -20.45
C ILE A 639 10.47 11.06 -21.37
N ALA A 640 11.70 10.74 -20.99
CA ALA A 640 12.88 10.70 -21.84
C ALA A 640 13.53 9.33 -21.73
N VAL A 641 13.99 8.75 -22.86
CA VAL A 641 14.67 7.45 -22.86
C VAL A 641 16.02 7.55 -23.56
N HIS A 642 17.08 7.06 -22.93
CA HIS A 642 18.44 7.08 -23.45
C HIS A 642 19.10 5.71 -23.34
N ALA A 643 19.74 5.23 -24.41
CA ALA A 643 20.50 4.00 -24.42
C ALA A 643 21.75 4.15 -25.30
N ASP A 644 22.87 3.54 -24.90
CA ASP A 644 24.12 3.62 -25.64
C ASP A 644 23.97 3.08 -27.08
N GLY A 645 24.38 3.89 -28.06
CA GLY A 645 24.29 3.54 -29.48
C GLY A 645 22.93 3.81 -30.12
N TYR A 646 22.02 4.45 -29.39
CA TYR A 646 20.70 4.88 -29.87
C TYR A 646 20.50 6.39 -29.71
N GLU A 647 19.70 6.99 -30.58
CA GLU A 647 19.22 8.37 -30.43
C GLU A 647 18.26 8.47 -29.23
N PRO A 648 18.36 9.54 -28.41
CA PRO A 648 17.48 9.74 -27.27
C PRO A 648 16.03 9.99 -27.70
N TYR A 649 15.09 9.41 -26.97
CA TYR A 649 13.65 9.56 -27.16
C TYR A 649 13.04 10.49 -26.11
N SER A 650 11.97 11.22 -26.47
CA SER A 650 11.09 11.88 -25.49
C SER A 650 9.65 11.81 -25.97
N GLY A 651 8.72 11.54 -25.04
CA GLY A 651 7.30 11.37 -25.33
C GLY A 651 6.45 11.45 -24.07
N TRP A 652 5.17 11.09 -24.17
CA TRP A 652 4.25 11.01 -23.03
C TRP A 652 3.88 9.55 -22.77
N VAL A 653 3.60 9.23 -21.51
CA VAL A 653 3.12 7.92 -21.03
C VAL A 653 1.94 8.13 -20.11
N ASP A 654 0.96 7.25 -20.21
CA ASP A 654 -0.20 7.27 -19.31
C ASP A 654 0.03 6.30 -18.15
N THR A 655 -0.71 6.55 -17.06
CA THR A 655 -0.76 5.68 -15.88
C THR A 655 -2.17 5.19 -15.66
N ILE A 656 -2.32 3.97 -15.14
CA ILE A 656 -3.61 3.37 -14.83
C ILE A 656 -3.73 3.13 -13.34
N VAL A 657 -4.86 3.52 -12.76
CA VAL A 657 -5.16 3.29 -11.35
C VAL A 657 -5.54 1.82 -11.15
N GLU A 658 -4.84 1.13 -10.24
CA GLU A 658 -5.13 -0.28 -9.93
C GLU A 658 -6.50 -0.34 -9.23
N GLN A 659 -7.51 -0.94 -9.87
CA GLN A 659 -8.82 -1.17 -9.24
C GLN A 659 -8.72 -2.40 -8.35
N THR A 660 -8.74 -2.20 -7.03
CA THR A 660 -8.55 -3.25 -6.01
C THR A 660 -9.70 -4.27 -5.90
N ASP A 661 -10.77 -4.15 -6.69
CA ASP A 661 -11.98 -4.99 -6.56
C ASP A 661 -12.19 -6.00 -7.71
N SER A 662 -11.27 -6.12 -8.68
CA SER A 662 -11.36 -7.15 -9.73
C SER A 662 -10.11 -8.02 -9.80
N ALA A 663 -10.29 -9.31 -10.06
CA ALA A 663 -9.20 -10.27 -10.22
C ALA A 663 -8.39 -10.07 -11.52
N ASP A 664 -8.68 -9.02 -12.30
CA ASP A 664 -8.04 -8.68 -13.57
C ASP A 664 -7.23 -7.38 -13.41
N VAL A 665 -5.97 -7.51 -12.97
CA VAL A 665 -5.03 -6.37 -12.93
C VAL A 665 -4.70 -5.96 -14.37
N GLN A 666 -5.33 -4.90 -14.86
CA GLN A 666 -4.99 -4.29 -16.15
C GLN A 666 -3.67 -3.54 -16.04
N PHE A 667 -2.66 -3.98 -16.79
CA PHE A 667 -1.36 -3.32 -16.90
C PHE A 667 -1.31 -2.47 -18.17
N LEU A 668 -1.21 -1.15 -18.03
CA LEU A 668 -0.95 -0.28 -19.17
C LEU A 668 0.55 -0.30 -19.51
N VAL A 669 0.89 -0.81 -20.70
CA VAL A 669 2.26 -0.89 -21.23
C VAL A 669 2.48 0.17 -22.29
N ASN A 670 3.21 1.22 -21.93
CA ASN A 670 3.66 2.30 -22.80
C ASN A 670 4.88 1.85 -23.62
N ARG A 671 4.78 1.79 -24.94
CA ARG A 671 5.87 1.32 -25.80
C ARG A 671 6.73 2.46 -26.33
N VAL A 672 8.04 2.32 -26.19
CA VAL A 672 9.07 3.24 -26.69
C VAL A 672 10.00 2.49 -27.63
N GLN A 673 10.21 3.06 -28.82
CA GLN A 673 11.11 2.48 -29.81
C GLN A 673 12.32 3.40 -30.05
N LEU A 674 13.53 2.85 -29.87
CA LEU A 674 14.78 3.57 -30.05
C LEU A 674 15.42 3.29 -31.42
N TRP A 675 16.06 4.31 -31.99
CA TRP A 675 16.75 4.25 -33.28
C TRP A 675 18.26 4.29 -33.11
N PRO A 676 19.05 3.52 -33.88
CA PRO A 676 20.51 3.59 -33.81
C PRO A 676 21.03 5.00 -34.14
N GLU A 677 22.10 5.43 -33.46
CA GLU A 677 22.74 6.74 -33.69
C GLU A 677 23.01 7.02 -35.18
N GLY A 678 22.56 8.19 -35.66
CA GLY A 678 22.67 8.59 -37.07
C GLY A 678 21.61 8.01 -38.00
N GLY A 679 20.60 7.30 -37.49
CA GLY A 679 19.34 7.04 -38.19
C GLY A 679 18.43 8.27 -38.17
N GLU A 680 17.70 8.55 -39.26
CA GLU A 680 16.66 9.59 -39.20
C GLU A 680 15.44 9.03 -38.46
N PRO A 681 14.82 9.77 -37.50
CA PRO A 681 13.52 9.43 -36.97
C PRO A 681 12.53 9.47 -38.13
N GLY A 682 12.12 8.31 -38.63
CA GLY A 682 11.03 8.22 -39.59
C GLY A 682 9.76 8.78 -38.96
N GLU A 683 8.88 9.35 -39.79
CA GLU A 683 7.49 9.59 -39.38
C GLU A 683 6.97 8.34 -38.66
N ILE A 684 6.37 8.55 -37.49
CA ILE A 684 5.61 7.51 -36.77
C ILE A 684 4.76 6.80 -37.83
N PRO A 685 4.93 5.49 -38.05
CA PRO A 685 3.97 4.77 -38.85
C PRO A 685 2.64 4.93 -38.13
N THR A 686 1.74 5.74 -38.67
CA THR A 686 0.32 5.58 -38.39
C THR A 686 0.05 4.14 -38.76
N ALA A 687 -0.07 3.25 -37.77
CA ALA A 687 -0.56 1.92 -38.01
C ALA A 687 -1.93 2.12 -38.66
N GLU A 688 -2.02 1.88 -39.95
CA GLU A 688 -3.31 1.78 -40.61
C GLU A 688 -3.97 0.58 -39.94
N PHE A 689 -5.18 0.79 -39.40
CA PHE A 689 -5.95 -0.30 -38.83
C PHE A 689 -6.07 -1.44 -39.85
N ASP A 690 -5.73 -2.64 -39.38
CA ASP A 690 -5.93 -3.89 -40.09
C ASP A 690 -6.56 -4.89 -39.11
N ASP A 691 -7.53 -5.66 -39.58
CA ASP A 691 -8.20 -6.72 -38.81
C ASP A 691 -7.18 -7.70 -38.21
N GLY A 692 -5.99 -7.84 -38.84
CA GLY A 692 -4.88 -8.63 -38.31
C GLY A 692 -4.46 -8.26 -36.88
N LEU A 693 -4.64 -7.00 -36.45
CA LEU A 693 -4.33 -6.56 -35.09
C LEU A 693 -5.35 -7.07 -34.07
N LEU A 694 -6.62 -7.17 -34.46
CA LEU A 694 -7.67 -7.77 -33.64
C LEU A 694 -7.47 -9.29 -33.55
N TRP A 695 -7.07 -9.94 -34.65
CA TRP A 695 -6.69 -11.36 -34.61
C TRP A 695 -5.49 -11.63 -33.69
N ALA A 696 -4.50 -10.76 -33.67
CA ALA A 696 -3.37 -10.86 -32.73
C ALA A 696 -3.80 -10.61 -31.27
N GLN A 697 -4.81 -9.77 -31.03
CA GLN A 697 -5.43 -9.64 -29.71
C GLN A 697 -6.14 -10.93 -29.32
N LEU A 698 -6.92 -11.54 -30.22
CA LEU A 698 -7.58 -12.82 -29.97
C LEU A 698 -6.58 -13.94 -29.66
N GLU A 699 -5.45 -14.00 -30.38
CA GLU A 699 -4.35 -14.95 -30.10
C GLU A 699 -3.81 -14.77 -28.67
N ARG A 700 -3.53 -13.52 -28.26
CA ARG A 700 -3.09 -13.22 -26.89
C ARG A 700 -4.11 -13.63 -25.83
N LEU A 701 -5.40 -13.37 -26.08
CA LEU A 701 -6.48 -13.76 -25.16
C LEU A 701 -6.61 -15.29 -25.06
N ALA A 702 -6.47 -16.00 -26.18
CA ALA A 702 -6.48 -17.47 -26.20
C ALA A 702 -5.27 -18.07 -25.47
N GLU A 703 -4.08 -17.46 -25.60
CA GLU A 703 -2.89 -17.85 -24.83
C GLU A 703 -3.04 -17.58 -23.33
N GLN A 704 -3.64 -16.44 -22.97
CA GLN A 704 -3.83 -16.01 -21.58
C GLN A 704 -4.86 -16.87 -20.85
N TYR A 705 -6.04 -17.05 -21.43
CA TYR A 705 -7.19 -17.68 -20.76
C TYR A 705 -7.40 -19.14 -21.13
N GLY A 706 -6.76 -19.63 -22.19
CA GLY A 706 -7.09 -20.94 -22.77
C GLY A 706 -8.50 -20.94 -23.40
N MET A 707 -9.01 -22.14 -23.70
CA MET A 707 -10.31 -22.32 -24.37
C MET A 707 -11.12 -23.42 -23.70
N VAL A 708 -12.44 -23.26 -23.73
CA VAL A 708 -13.38 -24.30 -23.29
C VAL A 708 -13.53 -25.34 -24.39
N ASP A 709 -13.11 -26.59 -24.17
CA ASP A 709 -13.17 -27.70 -25.15
C ASP A 709 -14.56 -27.84 -25.81
N SER A 710 -14.62 -28.01 -27.14
CA SER A 710 -15.86 -28.23 -27.88
C SER A 710 -16.24 -29.72 -27.94
N GLY A 711 -17.53 -30.04 -27.92
CA GLY A 711 -18.08 -31.39 -27.99
C GLY A 711 -18.92 -31.75 -26.77
N GLU A 712 -19.36 -33.02 -26.69
CA GLU A 712 -20.05 -33.58 -25.53
C GLU A 712 -19.04 -34.35 -24.64
N GLU A 713 -18.90 -33.93 -23.39
CA GLU A 713 -18.19 -34.67 -22.33
C GLU A 713 -19.20 -35.20 -21.29
N ARG A 714 -18.96 -36.39 -20.74
CA ARG A 714 -19.83 -37.00 -19.72
C ARG A 714 -19.12 -37.27 -18.40
N PHE A 715 -19.77 -36.89 -17.31
CA PHE A 715 -19.32 -37.08 -15.94
C PHE A 715 -20.24 -38.03 -15.19
N ALA A 716 -19.69 -38.79 -14.24
CA ALA A 716 -20.48 -39.66 -13.39
C ALA A 716 -21.34 -38.83 -12.42
N SER A 717 -22.60 -39.21 -12.23
CA SER A 717 -23.45 -38.64 -11.19
C SER A 717 -23.23 -39.35 -9.86
N ASP A 718 -22.68 -38.66 -8.85
CA ASP A 718 -22.67 -39.12 -7.46
C ASP A 718 -23.88 -38.53 -6.71
N PRO A 719 -24.68 -39.33 -5.98
CA PRO A 719 -25.71 -38.83 -5.06
C PRO A 719 -25.21 -37.88 -3.96
N ALA A 720 -23.89 -37.67 -3.81
CA ALA A 720 -23.27 -36.77 -2.83
C ALA A 720 -22.94 -35.34 -3.34
N GLN A 721 -23.47 -34.89 -4.49
CA GLN A 721 -23.24 -33.58 -5.14
C GLN A 721 -21.97 -33.51 -6.02
N SER A 722 -21.96 -34.22 -7.16
CA SER A 722 -20.91 -34.02 -8.17
C SER A 722 -21.10 -32.71 -8.94
N SER A 723 -20.06 -31.89 -9.00
CA SER A 723 -19.95 -30.73 -9.88
C SER A 723 -19.13 -31.05 -11.13
N ILE A 724 -19.37 -30.31 -12.21
CA ILE A 724 -18.44 -30.28 -13.35
C ILE A 724 -17.13 -29.68 -12.82
N PRO A 725 -15.96 -30.29 -13.10
CA PRO A 725 -14.69 -29.71 -12.68
C PRO A 725 -14.58 -28.27 -13.18
N ALA A 726 -14.27 -27.33 -12.28
CA ALA A 726 -14.27 -25.90 -12.58
C ALA A 726 -13.38 -25.56 -13.79
N GLU A 727 -12.25 -26.26 -13.93
CA GLU A 727 -11.32 -26.11 -15.04
C GLU A 727 -11.93 -26.42 -16.42
N ARG A 728 -13.04 -27.17 -16.49
CA ARG A 728 -13.77 -27.44 -17.75
C ARG A 728 -14.66 -26.28 -18.19
N LEU A 729 -14.91 -25.33 -17.30
CA LEU A 729 -15.71 -24.14 -17.53
C LEU A 729 -14.85 -22.87 -17.32
N CYS A 730 -13.57 -22.95 -17.69
CA CYS A 730 -12.64 -21.83 -17.68
C CYS A 730 -12.04 -21.63 -19.09
N GLY A 731 -11.98 -20.38 -19.54
CA GLY A 731 -11.36 -19.98 -20.81
C GLY A 731 -12.34 -19.40 -21.82
N LEU A 732 -11.86 -19.17 -23.05
CA LEU A 732 -12.67 -18.62 -24.14
C LEU A 732 -13.71 -19.65 -24.62
N LEU A 733 -14.98 -19.26 -24.57
CA LEU A 733 -16.11 -20.05 -25.09
C LEU A 733 -16.30 -19.80 -26.60
N GLY A 734 -16.18 -18.53 -27.03
CA GLY A 734 -16.34 -18.11 -28.42
C GLY A 734 -15.83 -16.70 -28.64
N ALA A 735 -15.63 -16.33 -29.90
CA ALA A 735 -15.29 -14.98 -30.31
C ALA A 735 -15.94 -14.66 -31.68
N ASP A 736 -16.14 -13.38 -31.95
CA ASP A 736 -16.62 -12.89 -33.25
C ASP A 736 -15.88 -11.60 -33.63
N LEU A 737 -15.65 -11.43 -34.93
CA LEU A 737 -15.03 -10.23 -35.48
C LEU A 737 -16.04 -9.55 -36.40
N TYR A 738 -16.63 -8.44 -35.95
CA TYR A 738 -17.73 -7.81 -36.68
C TYR A 738 -17.89 -6.34 -36.28
N ASP A 739 -18.37 -5.54 -37.23
CA ASP A 739 -18.77 -4.13 -37.07
C ASP A 739 -20.12 -4.05 -36.31
N TYR A 740 -20.05 -4.04 -34.99
CA TYR A 740 -21.21 -4.02 -34.10
C TYR A 740 -21.81 -2.62 -33.92
N ASP A 741 -20.99 -1.57 -33.94
CA ASP A 741 -21.45 -0.18 -33.78
C ASP A 741 -21.84 0.50 -35.11
N GLY A 742 -21.48 -0.10 -36.25
CA GLY A 742 -21.84 0.35 -37.59
C GLY A 742 -20.96 1.49 -38.12
N ASP A 743 -19.78 1.73 -37.51
CA ASP A 743 -18.87 2.79 -37.92
C ASP A 743 -18.00 2.41 -39.16
N GLY A 744 -18.02 1.13 -39.55
CA GLY A 744 -17.29 0.56 -40.68
C GLY A 744 -15.94 -0.07 -40.31
N GLN A 745 -15.56 -0.06 -39.04
CA GLN A 745 -14.49 -0.82 -38.42
C GLN A 745 -15.06 -2.12 -37.82
N ASN A 746 -14.25 -3.18 -37.72
CA ASN A 746 -14.69 -4.37 -37.00
C ASN A 746 -14.22 -4.29 -35.56
N GLU A 747 -15.02 -4.85 -34.66
CA GLU A 747 -14.66 -5.07 -33.26
C GLU A 747 -14.41 -6.56 -33.01
N LEU A 748 -13.55 -6.84 -32.04
CA LEU A 748 -13.39 -8.20 -31.52
C LEU A 748 -14.27 -8.38 -30.29
N LEU A 749 -15.33 -9.16 -30.43
CA LEU A 749 -16.20 -9.55 -29.33
C LEU A 749 -15.81 -10.95 -28.82
N VAL A 750 -15.64 -11.11 -27.51
CA VAL A 750 -15.15 -12.34 -26.87
C VAL A 750 -16.07 -12.75 -25.73
N MET A 751 -16.41 -14.05 -25.68
CA MET A 751 -17.16 -14.68 -24.59
C MET A 751 -16.22 -15.58 -23.79
N ARG A 752 -16.02 -15.27 -22.51
CA ARG A 752 -15.17 -16.02 -21.58
C ARG A 752 -16.00 -16.61 -20.44
N LEU A 753 -15.61 -17.80 -19.99
CA LEU A 753 -16.11 -18.39 -18.75
C LEU A 753 -14.97 -18.43 -17.72
N ASP A 754 -15.26 -18.02 -16.48
CA ASP A 754 -14.36 -18.15 -15.34
C ASP A 754 -15.10 -18.85 -14.20
N THR A 755 -14.69 -20.07 -13.89
CA THR A 755 -15.32 -20.86 -12.83
C THR A 755 -14.34 -21.03 -11.66
N PRO A 756 -14.65 -20.50 -10.46
CA PRO A 756 -13.79 -20.65 -9.30
C PRO A 756 -13.81 -22.09 -8.77
N PRO A 757 -12.72 -22.56 -8.13
CA PRO A 757 -12.68 -23.89 -7.52
C PRO A 757 -13.69 -24.01 -6.36
N ALA A 758 -14.33 -25.18 -6.28
CA ALA A 758 -15.37 -25.51 -5.30
C ALA A 758 -14.99 -25.12 -3.84
N GLN A 759 -15.75 -24.20 -3.25
CA GLN A 759 -15.64 -23.87 -1.82
C GLN A 759 -16.55 -24.78 -1.00
N ALA A 760 -16.11 -25.19 0.20
CA ALA A 760 -16.78 -26.22 1.01
C ALA A 760 -18.22 -25.91 1.44
N GLN A 761 -18.72 -24.67 1.29
CA GLN A 761 -20.09 -24.25 1.64
C GLN A 761 -20.59 -23.01 0.86
N GLY A 762 -20.62 -23.05 -0.48
CA GLY A 762 -21.22 -21.99 -1.32
C GLY A 762 -21.92 -22.57 -2.55
N SER A 763 -22.91 -21.86 -3.11
CA SER A 763 -23.46 -22.20 -4.43
C SER A 763 -22.39 -21.93 -5.49
N GLU A 764 -21.88 -22.98 -6.11
CA GLU A 764 -20.88 -22.85 -7.19
C GLU A 764 -21.54 -22.18 -8.41
N THR A 765 -21.02 -21.04 -8.86
CA THR A 765 -21.43 -20.31 -10.07
C THR A 765 -20.28 -20.25 -11.07
N THR A 766 -20.61 -20.12 -12.34
CA THR A 766 -19.69 -19.85 -13.46
C THR A 766 -19.88 -18.39 -13.85
N HIS A 767 -18.80 -17.61 -13.81
CA HIS A 767 -18.80 -16.23 -14.24
C HIS A 767 -18.69 -16.19 -15.76
N CYS A 768 -19.65 -15.54 -16.42
CA CYS A 768 -19.65 -15.31 -17.86
C CYS A 768 -19.24 -13.86 -18.12
N VAL A 769 -18.26 -13.66 -18.99
CA VAL A 769 -17.75 -12.33 -19.36
C VAL A 769 -17.91 -12.14 -20.87
N ILE A 770 -18.48 -11.00 -21.25
CA ILE A 770 -18.61 -10.55 -22.65
C ILE A 770 -17.75 -9.29 -22.77
N SER A 771 -16.68 -9.35 -23.55
CA SER A 771 -15.74 -8.24 -23.75
C SER A 771 -15.73 -7.81 -25.22
N VAL A 772 -15.60 -6.51 -25.49
CA VAL A 772 -15.44 -5.95 -26.84
C VAL A 772 -14.12 -5.18 -26.89
N TYR A 773 -13.31 -5.45 -27.90
CA TYR A 773 -12.04 -4.78 -28.15
C TYR A 773 -12.08 -4.00 -29.46
N GLU A 774 -11.54 -2.79 -29.43
CA GLU A 774 -11.51 -1.84 -30.54
C GLU A 774 -10.10 -1.36 -30.83
N TRP A 775 -9.90 -0.86 -32.05
CA TRP A 775 -8.71 -0.11 -32.40
C TRP A 775 -8.84 1.35 -31.97
N ASN A 776 -7.98 1.76 -31.05
CA ASN A 776 -7.83 3.16 -30.71
C ASN A 776 -6.81 3.82 -31.63
N ALA A 777 -7.29 4.59 -32.61
CA ALA A 777 -6.43 5.28 -33.57
C ALA A 777 -5.47 6.31 -32.95
N ASN A 778 -5.80 6.86 -31.77
CA ASN A 778 -4.92 7.80 -31.06
C ASN A 778 -3.76 7.06 -30.38
N MET A 779 -4.02 5.86 -29.86
CA MET A 779 -3.04 5.02 -29.17
C MET A 779 -2.30 4.07 -30.11
N ALA A 780 -2.79 3.94 -31.35
CA ALA A 780 -2.33 2.95 -32.32
C ALA A 780 -2.29 1.52 -31.74
N ALA A 781 -3.31 1.15 -30.96
CA ALA A 781 -3.41 -0.14 -30.29
C ALA A 781 -4.85 -0.68 -30.29
N VAL A 782 -4.99 -2.00 -30.13
CA VAL A 782 -6.27 -2.64 -29.80
C VAL A 782 -6.45 -2.62 -28.29
N GLU A 783 -7.55 -2.06 -27.81
CA GLU A 783 -7.87 -1.86 -26.39
C GLU A 783 -9.24 -2.44 -26.05
N LEU A 784 -9.47 -2.76 -24.78
CA LEU A 784 -10.79 -3.16 -24.29
C LEU A 784 -11.70 -1.93 -24.27
N ALA A 785 -12.78 -1.96 -25.05
CA ALA A 785 -13.72 -0.85 -25.19
C ALA A 785 -14.98 -1.02 -24.31
N GLY A 786 -15.36 -2.25 -23.99
CA GLY A 786 -16.49 -2.51 -23.10
C GLY A 786 -16.54 -3.95 -22.59
N GLU A 787 -17.11 -4.13 -21.40
CA GLU A 787 -17.26 -5.45 -20.78
C GLU A 787 -18.57 -5.58 -19.99
N LEU A 788 -19.19 -6.76 -20.05
CA LEU A 788 -20.34 -7.16 -19.23
C LEU A 788 -20.08 -8.50 -18.56
N THR A 789 -20.35 -8.59 -17.27
CA THR A 789 -20.18 -9.81 -16.46
C THR A 789 -21.50 -10.22 -15.81
N PHE A 790 -21.74 -11.53 -15.75
CA PHE A 790 -22.89 -12.12 -15.06
C PHE A 790 -22.63 -13.57 -14.65
N ASP A 791 -23.46 -14.10 -13.75
CA ASP A 791 -23.28 -15.43 -13.18
C ASP A 791 -24.32 -16.43 -13.65
N LEU A 792 -23.89 -17.67 -13.89
CA LEU A 792 -24.77 -18.81 -14.13
C LEU A 792 -24.40 -20.02 -13.27
N PRO A 793 -25.38 -20.72 -12.66
CA PRO A 793 -25.13 -21.90 -11.82
C PRO A 793 -24.83 -23.16 -12.64
N MET A 794 -23.71 -23.18 -13.38
CA MET A 794 -23.35 -24.30 -14.26
C MET A 794 -22.66 -25.47 -13.57
N THR A 795 -22.06 -25.27 -12.40
CA THR A 795 -21.30 -26.30 -11.65
C THR A 795 -22.15 -27.07 -10.63
N ASN A 796 -23.22 -26.48 -10.11
CA ASN A 796 -24.09 -27.06 -9.07
C ASN A 796 -24.83 -28.35 -9.49
N GLY A 797 -24.61 -29.48 -8.82
CA GLY A 797 -25.25 -30.80 -9.04
C GLY A 797 -26.79 -30.91 -9.20
N PHE A 798 -27.58 -29.88 -8.90
CA PHE A 798 -29.05 -29.98 -8.79
C PHE A 798 -29.89 -29.54 -10.00
N ALA A 799 -29.39 -28.65 -10.86
CA ALA A 799 -30.17 -28.08 -11.96
C ALA A 799 -29.45 -28.18 -13.30
N ASN A 800 -30.23 -28.39 -14.37
CA ASN A 800 -29.76 -28.27 -15.74
C ASN A 800 -29.65 -26.79 -16.10
N ALA A 801 -28.62 -26.41 -16.86
CA ALA A 801 -28.36 -25.01 -17.20
C ALA A 801 -27.74 -24.90 -18.59
N ALA A 802 -28.01 -23.82 -19.31
CA ALA A 802 -27.36 -23.54 -20.59
C ALA A 802 -27.25 -22.04 -20.85
N ILE A 803 -26.24 -21.64 -21.63
CA ILE A 803 -26.08 -20.29 -22.18
C ILE A 803 -25.59 -20.38 -23.62
N HIS A 804 -26.20 -19.60 -24.51
CA HIS A 804 -25.91 -19.57 -25.93
C HIS A 804 -25.86 -18.14 -26.44
N PHE A 805 -24.94 -17.91 -27.36
CA PHE A 805 -24.70 -16.61 -27.96
C PHE A 805 -24.87 -16.67 -29.47
N ALA A 806 -25.48 -15.63 -30.03
CA ALA A 806 -25.64 -15.45 -31.46
C ALA A 806 -25.47 -13.98 -31.86
N ARG A 807 -24.88 -13.73 -33.02
CA ARG A 807 -24.93 -12.41 -33.65
C ARG A 807 -26.19 -12.32 -34.50
N GLY A 808 -26.98 -11.27 -34.30
CA GLY A 808 -28.08 -10.94 -35.19
C GLY A 808 -27.87 -9.58 -35.83
N GLU A 809 -28.32 -9.46 -37.07
CA GLU A 809 -28.33 -8.22 -37.84
C GLU A 809 -29.78 -7.85 -38.10
N SER A 810 -30.23 -6.69 -37.63
CA SER A 810 -31.59 -6.18 -37.87
C SER A 810 -31.57 -4.83 -38.55
N SER A 811 -32.75 -4.24 -38.77
CA SER A 811 -32.87 -2.84 -39.20
C SER A 811 -32.29 -1.83 -38.18
N GLU A 812 -31.99 -2.25 -36.95
CA GLU A 812 -31.39 -1.44 -35.88
C GLU A 812 -29.88 -1.63 -35.73
N GLY A 813 -29.25 -2.39 -36.62
CA GLY A 813 -27.81 -2.70 -36.56
C GLY A 813 -27.52 -4.11 -36.05
N ALA A 814 -26.24 -4.41 -35.87
CA ALA A 814 -25.81 -5.69 -35.31
C ALA A 814 -25.95 -5.69 -33.78
N ALA A 815 -26.24 -6.87 -33.23
CA ALA A 815 -26.35 -7.08 -31.80
C ALA A 815 -25.95 -8.50 -31.43
N LEU A 816 -25.48 -8.66 -30.20
CA LEU A 816 -25.29 -9.95 -29.57
C LEU A 816 -26.59 -10.37 -28.86
N TYR A 817 -27.02 -11.61 -29.10
CA TYR A 817 -28.11 -12.24 -28.38
C TYR A 817 -27.56 -13.24 -27.39
N ALA A 818 -28.04 -13.18 -26.14
CA ALA A 818 -27.70 -14.10 -25.08
C ALA A 818 -28.97 -14.85 -24.63
N GLU A 819 -29.02 -16.16 -24.83
CA GLU A 819 -30.09 -17.03 -24.35
C GLU A 819 -29.58 -17.91 -23.21
N TYR A 820 -30.31 -17.94 -22.11
CA TYR A 820 -30.02 -18.81 -20.99
C TYR A 820 -31.22 -19.67 -20.61
N LEU A 821 -30.92 -20.83 -20.04
CA LEU A 821 -31.89 -21.79 -19.54
C LEU A 821 -31.48 -22.27 -18.16
N TYR A 822 -32.44 -22.42 -17.26
CA TYR A 822 -32.21 -22.94 -15.92
C TYR A 822 -33.38 -23.80 -15.42
N ASP A 823 -33.04 -24.98 -14.90
CA ASP A 823 -33.96 -25.97 -14.33
C ASP A 823 -35.18 -26.27 -15.24
N PHE A 824 -34.95 -27.19 -16.18
CA PHE A 824 -35.87 -27.64 -17.23
C PHE A 824 -37.18 -28.24 -16.70
N ASN A 825 -37.26 -28.44 -15.39
CA ASN A 825 -38.44 -28.95 -14.72
C ASN A 825 -39.37 -27.89 -14.15
N SER A 826 -39.06 -26.58 -14.17
CA SER A 826 -39.98 -25.43 -13.95
C SER A 826 -39.34 -24.20 -13.25
N ARG A 827 -38.30 -23.50 -13.77
CA ARG A 827 -37.85 -22.26 -13.09
C ARG A 827 -37.31 -21.06 -13.90
N GLY A 828 -36.88 -21.16 -15.16
CA GLY A 828 -36.47 -19.94 -15.88
C GLY A 828 -35.80 -20.14 -17.24
N PHE A 829 -36.25 -19.40 -18.26
CA PHE A 829 -35.52 -19.26 -19.52
C PHE A 829 -35.70 -17.85 -20.08
N GLY A 830 -34.69 -17.33 -20.77
CA GLY A 830 -34.76 -15.98 -21.29
C GLY A 830 -33.84 -15.73 -22.48
N THR A 831 -34.11 -14.63 -23.18
CA THR A 831 -33.30 -14.16 -24.32
C THR A 831 -33.18 -12.65 -24.27
N LEU A 832 -31.94 -12.17 -24.25
CA LEU A 832 -31.57 -10.77 -24.16
C LEU A 832 -30.89 -10.31 -25.45
N ARG A 833 -31.12 -9.05 -25.85
CA ARG A 833 -30.41 -8.37 -26.94
C ARG A 833 -29.46 -7.34 -26.35
N ILE A 834 -28.19 -7.46 -26.71
CA ILE A 834 -27.07 -6.63 -26.25
C ILE A 834 -26.53 -5.89 -27.47
N ALA A 835 -26.64 -4.57 -27.47
CA ALA A 835 -26.08 -3.71 -28.51
C ALA A 835 -24.74 -3.12 -28.05
N TYR A 836 -24.01 -2.58 -29.01
CA TYR A 836 -22.74 -1.94 -28.80
C TYR A 836 -22.68 -0.66 -29.64
N ASP A 837 -22.39 0.47 -29.00
CA ASP A 837 -22.26 1.80 -29.63
C ASP A 837 -21.08 2.59 -29.03
N GLY A 838 -20.00 1.89 -28.69
CA GLY A 838 -18.90 2.34 -27.83
C GLY A 838 -19.06 1.92 -26.36
N THR A 839 -20.20 1.33 -25.98
CA THR A 839 -20.38 0.65 -24.70
C THR A 839 -21.39 -0.50 -24.85
N LEU A 840 -21.14 -1.64 -24.21
CA LEU A 840 -22.07 -2.77 -24.20
C LEU A 840 -23.31 -2.45 -23.37
N HIS A 841 -24.49 -2.61 -23.95
CA HIS A 841 -25.73 -2.42 -23.22
C HIS A 841 -26.91 -3.28 -23.69
N VAL A 842 -27.71 -3.75 -22.74
CA VAL A 842 -28.95 -4.50 -22.97
C VAL A 842 -30.01 -3.53 -23.50
N THR A 843 -30.52 -3.83 -24.69
CA THR A 843 -31.52 -3.01 -25.39
C THR A 843 -32.93 -3.59 -25.29
N GLY A 844 -33.06 -4.82 -24.81
CA GLY A 844 -34.33 -5.48 -24.58
C GLY A 844 -34.16 -6.97 -24.34
N GLY A 845 -35.27 -7.65 -24.09
CA GLY A 845 -35.27 -9.09 -23.85
C GLY A 845 -36.47 -9.54 -23.05
N VAL A 846 -36.58 -10.86 -22.90
CA VAL A 846 -37.62 -11.50 -22.11
C VAL A 846 -37.03 -12.59 -21.23
N GLU A 847 -37.48 -12.65 -19.98
CA GLU A 847 -37.33 -13.80 -19.09
C GLU A 847 -38.72 -14.37 -18.78
N CYS A 848 -38.84 -15.68 -18.90
CA CYS A 848 -40.02 -16.44 -18.52
C CYS A 848 -39.72 -17.27 -17.27
N ASP A 849 -40.54 -17.09 -16.23
CA ASP A 849 -40.56 -17.98 -15.06
C ASP A 849 -41.85 -18.81 -15.09
N GLU A 850 -41.71 -20.12 -14.94
CA GLU A 850 -42.78 -21.09 -15.04
C GLU A 850 -42.73 -22.04 -13.86
N PHE A 851 -43.82 -22.19 -13.13
CA PHE A 851 -43.95 -23.14 -12.03
C PHE A 851 -45.19 -24.03 -12.20
N TYR A 852 -45.38 -25.04 -11.35
CA TYR A 852 -46.51 -25.98 -11.50
C TYR A 852 -47.90 -25.31 -11.42
N ALA A 853 -47.97 -24.08 -10.88
CA ALA A 853 -49.20 -23.34 -10.64
C ALA A 853 -49.24 -21.91 -11.22
N TRP A 854 -48.18 -21.45 -11.89
CA TRP A 854 -48.14 -20.13 -12.51
C TRP A 854 -47.14 -20.05 -13.66
N CYS A 855 -47.28 -19.01 -14.49
CA CYS A 855 -46.26 -18.59 -15.44
C CYS A 855 -46.22 -17.06 -15.54
N SER A 856 -45.06 -16.50 -15.89
CA SER A 856 -44.85 -15.06 -15.99
C SER A 856 -43.84 -14.68 -17.07
N CYS A 857 -43.93 -13.43 -17.56
CA CYS A 857 -42.98 -12.82 -18.48
C CYS A 857 -42.45 -11.52 -17.89
N HIS A 858 -41.14 -11.35 -17.92
CA HIS A 858 -40.44 -10.14 -17.50
C HIS A 858 -39.69 -9.54 -18.69
N ARG A 859 -39.77 -8.23 -18.84
CA ARG A 859 -39.08 -7.47 -19.89
C ARG A 859 -37.78 -6.89 -19.35
N ALA A 860 -36.69 -7.02 -20.10
CA ALA A 860 -35.41 -6.42 -19.73
C ALA A 860 -35.41 -4.91 -20.02
N LEU A 861 -34.88 -4.11 -19.08
CA LEU A 861 -34.83 -2.65 -19.15
C LEU A 861 -33.41 -2.07 -19.20
N SER A 862 -32.41 -2.80 -18.71
CA SER A 862 -31.03 -2.32 -18.56
C SER A 862 -30.03 -3.47 -18.40
N ASN A 863 -28.74 -3.15 -18.30
CA ASN A 863 -27.66 -4.11 -18.06
C ASN A 863 -27.82 -4.89 -16.75
N GLU A 864 -28.49 -4.31 -15.75
CA GLU A 864 -28.80 -4.99 -14.49
C GLU A 864 -29.61 -6.27 -14.73
N ALA A 865 -30.40 -6.34 -15.82
CA ALA A 865 -31.16 -7.53 -16.18
C ALA A 865 -30.25 -8.75 -16.38
N LEU A 866 -29.11 -8.53 -17.05
CA LEU A 866 -28.09 -9.56 -17.30
C LEU A 866 -27.34 -9.93 -16.01
N GLN A 867 -27.14 -9.00 -15.07
CA GLN A 867 -26.49 -9.30 -13.78
C GLN A 867 -27.41 -10.05 -12.81
N ASN A 868 -28.73 -9.88 -12.99
CA ASN A 868 -29.76 -10.46 -12.12
C ASN A 868 -30.58 -11.55 -12.84
N LEU A 869 -29.95 -12.32 -13.74
CA LEU A 869 -30.60 -13.50 -14.33
C LEU A 869 -31.10 -14.40 -13.21
N LEU A 870 -32.31 -14.93 -13.35
CA LEU A 870 -32.88 -15.88 -12.37
C LEU A 870 -33.03 -15.29 -10.95
N SER A 871 -32.82 -13.98 -10.76
CA SER A 871 -33.11 -13.26 -9.51
C SER A 871 -34.59 -13.22 -9.10
N PRO A 872 -35.62 -13.42 -9.96
CA PRO A 872 -37.02 -13.38 -9.51
C PRO A 872 -37.48 -14.61 -8.74
N GLN A 873 -36.55 -15.42 -8.20
CA GLN A 873 -36.88 -16.42 -7.18
C GLN A 873 -37.56 -15.81 -5.93
N LEU A 874 -37.57 -14.47 -5.74
CA LEU A 874 -38.28 -13.77 -4.66
C LEU A 874 -38.74 -12.34 -5.04
N ALA A 875 -40.00 -12.18 -5.45
CA ALA A 875 -40.88 -11.01 -5.24
C ALA A 875 -40.40 -9.57 -5.61
N LEU A 876 -41.12 -8.99 -6.60
CA LEU A 876 -41.32 -7.56 -6.95
C LEU A 876 -40.28 -6.91 -7.89
N ASP A 877 -40.78 -5.95 -8.70
CA ASP A 877 -40.04 -5.11 -9.66
C ASP A 877 -38.65 -4.67 -9.14
N GLY A 878 -37.60 -4.89 -9.94
CA GLY A 878 -36.21 -4.54 -9.58
C GLY A 878 -35.14 -5.29 -10.39
N GLY A 879 -33.88 -4.84 -10.30
CA GLY A 879 -32.73 -5.53 -10.90
C GLY A 879 -32.71 -5.55 -12.45
N GLY A 880 -33.18 -4.48 -13.08
CA GLY A 880 -33.24 -4.36 -14.55
C GLY A 880 -34.42 -5.07 -15.23
N TRP A 881 -35.32 -5.71 -14.48
CA TRP A 881 -36.50 -6.41 -15.02
C TRP A 881 -37.82 -5.72 -14.65
N GLU A 882 -38.80 -5.76 -15.58
CA GLU A 882 -40.18 -5.32 -15.37
C GLU A 882 -41.15 -6.48 -15.60
N GLN A 883 -42.01 -6.79 -14.62
CA GLN A 883 -43.01 -7.84 -14.79
C GLN A 883 -44.10 -7.38 -15.76
N TRP A 884 -44.20 -8.04 -16.91
CA TRP A 884 -45.11 -7.68 -17.99
C TRP A 884 -46.40 -8.51 -17.98
N GLY A 885 -46.31 -9.77 -17.55
CA GLY A 885 -47.46 -10.66 -17.40
C GLY A 885 -47.26 -11.68 -16.28
N LEU A 886 -48.31 -11.93 -15.50
CA LEU A 886 -48.38 -12.99 -14.49
C LEU A 886 -49.73 -13.70 -14.64
N TYR A 887 -49.67 -15.01 -14.76
CA TYR A 887 -50.82 -15.89 -14.94
C TYR A 887 -50.73 -16.97 -13.85
N ASP A 888 -51.52 -16.80 -12.80
CA ASP A 888 -51.46 -17.62 -11.58
C ASP A 888 -52.82 -18.29 -11.36
N TRP A 889 -52.80 -19.62 -11.24
CA TRP A 889 -53.98 -20.45 -11.01
C TRP A 889 -53.87 -21.28 -9.72
N GLU A 890 -52.89 -21.00 -8.84
CA GLU A 890 -52.58 -21.76 -7.63
C GLU A 890 -53.80 -21.98 -6.73
N GLU A 891 -54.68 -20.98 -6.62
CA GLU A 891 -55.89 -21.05 -5.79
C GLU A 891 -57.17 -21.42 -6.57
N GLU A 892 -57.14 -21.43 -7.90
CA GLU A 892 -58.34 -21.55 -8.74
C GLU A 892 -58.55 -22.95 -9.32
N SER A 893 -57.50 -23.63 -9.78
CA SER A 893 -57.60 -25.01 -10.29
C SER A 893 -56.24 -25.71 -10.39
N ALA A 894 -56.24 -27.02 -10.70
CA ALA A 894 -55.02 -27.79 -10.90
C ALA A 894 -54.38 -27.56 -12.29
N ASP A 895 -55.14 -27.01 -13.24
CA ASP A 895 -54.71 -26.79 -14.63
C ASP A 895 -54.94 -25.32 -15.04
N PRO A 896 -54.04 -24.70 -15.82
CA PRO A 896 -54.24 -23.35 -16.35
C PRO A 896 -55.41 -23.28 -17.34
N SER A 897 -56.09 -22.13 -17.42
CA SER A 897 -57.10 -21.91 -18.46
C SER A 897 -56.43 -21.72 -19.83
N GLN A 898 -57.09 -22.17 -20.91
CA GLN A 898 -56.55 -21.98 -22.26
C GLN A 898 -56.38 -20.50 -22.60
N ASP A 899 -57.26 -19.63 -22.10
CA ASP A 899 -57.19 -18.19 -22.33
C ASP A 899 -55.92 -17.58 -21.68
N ASP A 900 -55.53 -18.08 -20.49
CA ASP A 900 -54.29 -17.64 -19.82
C ASP A 900 -53.04 -18.13 -20.56
N LEU A 901 -53.04 -19.37 -21.03
CA LEU A 901 -51.93 -19.91 -21.83
C LEU A 901 -51.78 -19.19 -23.17
N ASP A 902 -52.89 -18.88 -23.85
CA ASP A 902 -52.88 -18.11 -25.09
C ASP A 902 -52.36 -16.68 -24.84
N ALA A 903 -52.72 -16.07 -23.70
CA ALA A 903 -52.24 -14.75 -23.30
C ALA A 903 -50.75 -14.75 -22.94
N TYR A 904 -50.28 -15.76 -22.21
CA TYR A 904 -48.86 -15.96 -21.88
C TYR A 904 -48.03 -16.17 -23.16
N SER A 905 -48.49 -17.03 -24.07
CA SER A 905 -47.86 -17.26 -25.37
C SER A 905 -47.76 -15.98 -26.21
N ALA A 906 -48.84 -15.18 -26.25
CA ALA A 906 -48.83 -13.90 -26.94
C ALA A 906 -47.90 -12.87 -26.27
N CYS A 907 -47.78 -12.88 -24.94
CA CYS A 907 -46.88 -12.01 -24.19
C CYS A 907 -45.42 -12.32 -24.52
N TYR A 908 -45.01 -13.60 -24.40
CA TYR A 908 -43.67 -14.06 -24.75
C TYR A 908 -43.30 -13.76 -26.21
N ALA A 909 -44.19 -14.11 -27.15
CA ALA A 909 -43.96 -13.85 -28.57
C ALA A 909 -43.88 -12.33 -28.88
N GLY A 910 -44.67 -11.52 -28.17
CA GLY A 910 -44.62 -10.06 -28.29
C GLY A 910 -43.27 -9.48 -27.88
N LEU A 911 -42.76 -9.87 -26.71
CA LEU A 911 -41.47 -9.39 -26.20
C LEU A 911 -40.28 -9.89 -27.03
N LEU A 912 -40.31 -11.13 -27.54
CA LEU A 912 -39.30 -11.61 -28.48
C LEU A 912 -39.30 -10.80 -29.78
N ALA A 913 -40.48 -10.46 -30.30
CA ALA A 913 -40.59 -9.69 -31.53
C ALA A 913 -40.03 -8.26 -31.36
N GLU A 914 -40.05 -7.69 -30.15
CA GLU A 914 -39.42 -6.40 -29.85
C GLU A 914 -37.89 -6.43 -29.99
N ILE A 915 -37.27 -7.60 -29.78
CA ILE A 915 -35.83 -7.80 -30.02
C ILE A 915 -35.55 -8.48 -31.36
N HIS A 916 -36.49 -8.41 -32.30
CA HIS A 916 -36.38 -8.94 -33.67
C HIS A 916 -36.25 -10.46 -33.78
N LEU A 917 -36.80 -11.21 -32.82
CA LEU A 917 -36.77 -12.67 -32.82
C LEU A 917 -38.15 -13.31 -32.78
N GLU A 918 -38.24 -14.50 -33.37
CA GLU A 918 -39.33 -15.46 -33.21
C GLU A 918 -38.76 -16.77 -32.69
N ASN A 919 -39.46 -17.42 -31.75
CA ASN A 919 -39.14 -18.77 -31.28
C ASN A 919 -40.26 -19.74 -31.70
N PRO A 920 -40.07 -20.53 -32.79
CA PRO A 920 -41.09 -21.48 -33.26
C PRO A 920 -41.34 -22.65 -32.31
N GLU A 921 -40.37 -22.99 -31.46
CA GLU A 921 -40.40 -24.15 -30.56
C GLU A 921 -39.93 -23.72 -29.15
N SER A 922 -40.76 -22.94 -28.45
CA SER A 922 -40.50 -22.38 -27.11
C SER A 922 -40.00 -23.42 -26.10
N PHE A 923 -39.16 -23.02 -25.15
CA PHE A 923 -38.75 -23.89 -24.04
C PHE A 923 -39.83 -24.14 -22.99
N SER A 924 -40.94 -23.39 -23.09
CA SER A 924 -42.04 -23.46 -22.14
C SER A 924 -42.59 -24.87 -21.96
N MET A 925 -42.82 -25.26 -20.71
CA MET A 925 -43.54 -26.49 -20.40
C MET A 925 -45.03 -26.42 -20.71
N TRP A 926 -45.59 -25.22 -20.83
CA TRP A 926 -47.02 -24.97 -20.92
C TRP A 926 -47.49 -24.68 -22.35
N ILE A 927 -46.69 -23.97 -23.15
CA ILE A 927 -47.10 -23.50 -24.48
C ILE A 927 -46.36 -24.19 -25.64
N ASN A 928 -45.35 -25.03 -25.39
CA ASN A 928 -44.69 -25.78 -26.46
C ASN A 928 -45.44 -27.08 -26.82
N PRO A 929 -46.07 -27.16 -28.00
CA PRO A 929 -46.81 -28.36 -28.42
C PRO A 929 -45.90 -29.54 -28.82
N ALA A 930 -44.61 -29.30 -29.08
CA ALA A 930 -43.65 -30.34 -29.46
C ALA A 930 -43.05 -31.08 -28.24
N ARG A 931 -43.15 -30.49 -27.04
CA ARG A 931 -42.59 -31.07 -25.81
C ARG A 931 -43.33 -32.35 -25.40
N PRO A 932 -42.65 -33.49 -25.20
CA PRO A 932 -43.28 -34.73 -24.75
C PRO A 932 -43.96 -34.60 -23.38
N THR A 933 -45.12 -35.25 -23.20
CA THR A 933 -45.84 -35.27 -21.90
C THR A 933 -45.63 -36.59 -21.16
N VAL A 934 -45.29 -36.52 -19.86
CA VAL A 934 -45.04 -37.70 -19.02
C VAL A 934 -46.35 -38.30 -18.46
N GLY A 935 -47.34 -37.45 -18.15
CA GLY A 935 -48.64 -37.85 -17.57
C GLY A 935 -48.52 -38.47 -16.16
N GLU A 936 -49.64 -38.95 -15.62
CA GLU A 936 -49.68 -39.56 -14.28
C GLU A 936 -48.95 -40.92 -14.23
N TYR A 937 -48.31 -41.20 -13.09
CA TYR A 937 -47.74 -42.51 -12.82
C TYR A 937 -48.82 -43.53 -12.46
N ILE A 938 -48.96 -44.56 -13.29
CA ILE A 938 -49.85 -45.71 -13.07
C ILE A 938 -48.97 -46.95 -12.88
N PRO A 939 -49.00 -47.63 -11.71
CA PRO A 939 -48.11 -48.77 -11.42
C PRO A 939 -48.15 -49.88 -12.47
N GLU A 940 -49.31 -50.14 -13.07
CA GLU A 940 -49.49 -51.15 -14.12
C GLU A 940 -48.86 -50.77 -15.47
N GLN A 941 -48.45 -49.50 -15.63
CA GLN A 941 -47.81 -48.94 -16.82
C GLN A 941 -46.42 -48.36 -16.52
N ALA A 942 -45.74 -48.84 -15.47
CA ALA A 942 -44.45 -48.31 -15.04
C ALA A 942 -43.40 -48.25 -16.17
N GLU A 943 -43.35 -49.26 -17.05
CA GLU A 943 -42.44 -49.28 -18.21
C GLU A 943 -42.78 -48.19 -19.24
N ALA A 944 -44.07 -48.00 -19.54
CA ALA A 944 -44.52 -46.97 -20.46
C ALA A 944 -44.34 -45.55 -19.87
N PHE A 945 -44.44 -45.39 -18.55
CA PHE A 945 -44.12 -44.15 -17.86
C PHE A 945 -42.63 -43.83 -17.98
N GLN A 946 -41.75 -44.81 -17.71
CA GLN A 946 -40.30 -44.64 -17.87
C GLN A 946 -39.91 -44.28 -19.30
N GLN A 947 -40.52 -44.91 -20.31
CA GLN A 947 -40.29 -44.54 -21.72
C GLN A 947 -40.67 -43.09 -22.04
N ARG A 948 -41.73 -42.56 -21.41
CA ARG A 948 -42.11 -41.14 -21.58
C ARG A 948 -41.15 -40.18 -20.86
N VAL A 949 -40.65 -40.56 -19.68
CA VAL A 949 -39.60 -39.82 -18.97
C VAL A 949 -38.30 -39.77 -19.79
N GLU A 950 -37.87 -40.90 -20.35
CA GLU A 950 -36.68 -40.96 -21.21
C GLU A 950 -36.85 -40.15 -22.50
N ALA A 951 -38.06 -40.14 -23.08
CA ALA A 951 -38.36 -39.34 -24.27
C ALA A 951 -38.32 -37.83 -23.96
N LEU A 952 -38.87 -37.41 -22.82
CA LEU A 952 -38.79 -36.01 -22.38
C LEU A 952 -37.33 -35.59 -22.10
N SER A 953 -36.61 -36.39 -21.33
CA SER A 953 -35.21 -36.11 -20.99
C SER A 953 -34.33 -36.00 -22.24
N ARG A 954 -34.54 -36.86 -23.25
CA ARG A 954 -33.81 -36.76 -24.52
C ARG A 954 -34.20 -35.50 -25.31
N TYR A 955 -35.48 -35.19 -25.37
CA TYR A 955 -35.96 -33.98 -26.04
C TYR A 955 -35.35 -32.73 -25.41
N GLU A 956 -35.34 -32.63 -24.07
CA GLU A 956 -34.76 -31.48 -23.36
C GLU A 956 -33.25 -31.38 -23.55
N HIS A 957 -32.50 -32.50 -23.55
CA HIS A 957 -31.07 -32.52 -23.86
C HIS A 957 -30.78 -32.03 -25.27
N GLU A 958 -31.48 -32.58 -26.27
CA GLU A 958 -31.32 -32.20 -27.68
C GLU A 958 -31.70 -30.74 -27.91
N HIS A 959 -32.80 -30.28 -27.29
CA HIS A 959 -33.27 -28.90 -27.40
C HIS A 959 -32.32 -27.93 -26.69
N ALA A 960 -31.76 -28.29 -25.54
CA ALA A 960 -30.75 -27.49 -24.83
C ALA A 960 -29.43 -27.38 -25.58
N ALA A 961 -28.96 -28.48 -26.18
CA ALA A 961 -27.67 -28.51 -26.88
C ALA A 961 -27.72 -27.90 -28.29
N ALA A 962 -28.91 -27.67 -28.84
CA ALA A 962 -29.08 -27.09 -30.17
C ALA A 962 -28.47 -25.68 -30.26
N PRO A 963 -27.77 -25.35 -31.36
CA PRO A 963 -27.32 -23.99 -31.63
C PRO A 963 -28.48 -22.98 -31.68
N PHE A 964 -28.18 -21.75 -31.27
CA PHE A 964 -29.17 -20.68 -31.10
C PHE A 964 -30.00 -20.44 -32.38
N ASP A 965 -29.33 -20.38 -33.53
CA ASP A 965 -29.93 -20.11 -34.85
C ASP A 965 -30.76 -21.28 -35.42
N GLN A 966 -30.71 -22.45 -34.79
CA GLN A 966 -31.61 -23.57 -35.10
C GLN A 966 -32.93 -23.46 -34.33
N ARG A 967 -32.94 -22.72 -33.22
CA ARG A 967 -34.09 -22.54 -32.33
C ARG A 967 -34.85 -21.24 -32.60
N TYR A 968 -34.14 -20.18 -32.94
CA TYR A 968 -34.73 -18.87 -33.18
C TYR A 968 -34.74 -18.53 -34.67
N ARG A 969 -35.68 -17.65 -35.05
CA ARG A 969 -35.74 -17.06 -36.39
C ARG A 969 -35.73 -15.54 -36.25
N PRO A 970 -34.90 -14.84 -37.03
CA PRO A 970 -34.97 -13.38 -37.08
C PRO A 970 -36.30 -12.95 -37.73
N THR A 971 -36.97 -11.95 -37.16
CA THR A 971 -38.14 -11.32 -37.79
C THR A 971 -37.73 -10.39 -38.93
N ASP A 972 -36.52 -9.82 -38.86
CA ASP A 972 -35.83 -9.09 -39.91
C ASP A 972 -34.32 -9.41 -39.95
N GLY A 973 -33.68 -9.21 -41.10
CA GLY A 973 -32.24 -9.42 -41.27
C GLY A 973 -31.75 -10.87 -41.09
N THR A 974 -30.67 -11.09 -40.34
CA THR A 974 -29.99 -12.40 -40.23
C THR A 974 -29.62 -12.76 -38.78
N LEU A 975 -29.36 -14.05 -38.54
CA LEU A 975 -29.00 -14.59 -37.24
C LEU A 975 -27.96 -15.70 -37.44
N LEU A 976 -26.86 -15.64 -36.69
CA LEU A 976 -25.73 -16.57 -36.74
C LEU A 976 -25.39 -17.01 -35.32
N ALA A 977 -25.43 -18.32 -35.04
CA ALA A 977 -24.94 -18.84 -33.76
C ALA A 977 -23.42 -18.66 -33.66
N LEU A 978 -22.94 -18.20 -32.51
CA LEU A 978 -21.51 -17.99 -32.24
C LEU A 978 -20.96 -19.10 -31.38
N CYS A 979 -21.51 -19.31 -30.19
CA CYS A 979 -21.06 -20.36 -29.29
C CYS A 979 -22.14 -20.70 -28.26
N GLY A 980 -21.95 -21.78 -27.53
CA GLY A 980 -22.79 -22.07 -26.39
C GLY A 980 -22.29 -23.23 -25.56
N VAL A 981 -22.72 -23.24 -24.30
CA VAL A 981 -22.45 -24.31 -23.35
C VAL A 981 -23.76 -24.72 -22.69
N SER A 982 -23.99 -26.03 -22.61
CA SER A 982 -25.13 -26.59 -21.91
C SER A 982 -24.70 -27.75 -21.02
N ARG A 983 -25.31 -27.81 -19.85
CA ARG A 983 -25.18 -28.90 -18.90
C ARG A 983 -26.53 -29.56 -18.68
N PHE A 984 -26.53 -30.87 -18.82
CA PHE A 984 -27.73 -31.68 -18.68
C PHE A 984 -27.50 -32.93 -17.82
N VAL A 985 -28.41 -33.22 -16.90
CA VAL A 985 -28.37 -34.38 -16.01
C VAL A 985 -29.41 -35.41 -16.47
N ASP A 986 -28.94 -36.63 -16.76
CA ASP A 986 -29.78 -37.76 -17.16
C ASP A 986 -29.47 -39.02 -16.33
N SER A 987 -30.07 -40.15 -16.70
CA SER A 987 -29.84 -41.43 -16.01
C SER A 987 -28.44 -42.02 -16.21
N ALA A 988 -27.66 -41.49 -17.16
CA ALA A 988 -26.30 -41.91 -17.48
C ALA A 988 -25.24 -40.99 -16.86
N GLY A 989 -25.60 -39.81 -16.33
CA GLY A 989 -24.70 -38.91 -15.62
C GLY A 989 -24.99 -37.44 -15.90
N ILE A 990 -23.94 -36.63 -15.93
CA ILE A 990 -23.96 -35.22 -16.33
C ILE A 990 -23.32 -35.14 -17.71
N ALA A 991 -24.01 -34.56 -18.70
CA ALA A 991 -23.48 -34.22 -20.00
C ALA A 991 -23.18 -32.72 -20.06
N LEU A 992 -21.97 -32.37 -20.49
CA LEU A 992 -21.54 -31.00 -20.79
C LEU A 992 -21.35 -30.91 -22.31
N ASN A 993 -22.16 -30.10 -22.98
CA ASN A 993 -22.04 -29.84 -24.41
C ASN A 993 -21.53 -28.42 -24.62
N CYS A 994 -20.44 -28.29 -25.37
CA CYS A 994 -19.95 -26.99 -25.81
C CYS A 994 -19.85 -26.97 -27.34
N TYR A 995 -20.22 -25.85 -27.96
CA TYR A 995 -19.97 -25.62 -29.38
C TYR A 995 -19.43 -24.22 -29.62
N ASP A 996 -18.66 -24.11 -30.69
CA ASP A 996 -18.17 -22.87 -31.28
C ASP A 996 -18.50 -22.94 -32.77
N ALA A 997 -19.44 -22.10 -33.19
CA ALA A 997 -19.95 -22.00 -34.55
C ALA A 997 -19.44 -20.73 -35.26
N GLY A 998 -18.80 -19.81 -34.54
CA GLY A 998 -18.16 -18.62 -35.09
C GLY A 998 -16.83 -18.91 -35.80
N ASP A 999 -16.26 -20.10 -35.58
CA ASP A 999 -14.98 -20.59 -36.14
C ASP A 999 -13.74 -19.73 -35.82
N ALA A 1000 -13.89 -18.57 -35.16
CA ALA A 1000 -12.79 -17.66 -34.83
C ALA A 1000 -11.76 -18.30 -33.89
N LEU A 1001 -12.18 -19.23 -33.02
CA LEU A 1001 -11.26 -19.97 -32.15
C LEU A 1001 -10.78 -21.30 -32.75
N SER A 1002 -11.23 -21.67 -33.96
CA SER A 1002 -10.98 -23.00 -34.54
C SER A 1002 -9.50 -23.33 -34.76
N SER A 1003 -8.64 -22.32 -34.94
CA SER A 1003 -7.19 -22.50 -35.10
C SER A 1003 -6.44 -22.70 -33.79
N TYR A 1004 -7.06 -22.39 -32.65
CA TYR A 1004 -6.45 -22.44 -31.32
C TYR A 1004 -6.91 -23.67 -30.51
N ARG A 1005 -8.05 -24.26 -30.90
CA ARG A 1005 -8.57 -25.55 -30.41
C ARG A 1005 -7.83 -26.73 -31.05
#